data_AF-A0A1V1SQQ6-F1
#
_entry.id   AF-A0A1V1SQQ6-F1
#
_cell.length_a   1.000
_cell.length_b   1.000
_cell.length_c   1.000
_cell.angle_alpha   90.00
_cell.angle_beta   90.00
_cell.angle_gamma   90.00
#
_symmetry.space_group_name_H-M   'P 1'
#
loop_
_entity.id
_entity.type
_entity.pdbx_description
1 polymer ?
#
loop_
_entity_poly.entity_id
_entity_poly.type
_entity_poly.pdbx_seq_one_letter_code
_entity_poly.pdbx_strand_id
1 'polypeptide(L)'
;MSDATADEMADKTTMDSLWQSPKQLIALMRDQCRLLHPGQKPSEQQINHMYNICNSLDNAADAVCNATWFEGPLALSSTEYEALFAHLSEIERLDVEWRWLRSETKSLMKSHEEHTRREGGCYPNESSLFLVQQLSLCLSRLVEPMDSCRFHLRHKINELARGTARPFNVLDFPDEMLMRIFHFVRYECDALSEESRFLSILPDNPPDTCDIRNARLTCRRFCATSSHLLIDYVNLDLQTASLSRLQDISQHPTISKGIRGVTIYLLPYSSELAESLQTFASVWAGRLGRYAEIIRSRRNNRDEPPPSNTGDSSSEPHTGRLTTFDKLSFVQRAWGEFANNTDGVPESNACVEVLRTCYTEYQRRYKDQQHLLESGFFVEATVIALAQMPLAKELVFEDIQFSFFDDLVTLSKVADDPLAIGKTLLKPVPVPYLRRYGLECKVPLDIIVTLLGALGGAGVVLKHVALYSEGAYNAALLAPDPTAHRNLVLLAKRLKSICLLIKKPREDSDAQPELEGVYQFLSALMDTSSLETLVVFLDDTLWRHSPDHLSLGPALNSRERKRLKYLALTGLSIHGDELTQMLSSFEPCYGTGASADPVLQIDFNSVRLLSGLWADGLEALHGRVTSNSTFAYPEGAECPFIPEDVFHKLFSTDPSAPSPVDRYIRDRRPETPNPMDGVIARY
;
A
#
# COMPACT_ATOMS: atom_id res chain seq x y z
N MET A 1 -14.10 63.28 14.84
CA MET A 1 -13.31 62.10 14.44
C MET A 1 -12.10 62.00 15.37
N SER A 2 -12.25 61.38 16.55
CA SER A 2 -11.10 60.92 17.37
C SER A 2 -11.45 60.00 18.56
N ASP A 3 -12.67 59.45 18.66
CA ASP A 3 -13.05 58.57 19.81
C ASP A 3 -13.19 57.08 19.44
N ALA A 4 -12.89 56.68 18.20
CA ALA A 4 -13.07 55.28 17.77
C ALA A 4 -11.89 54.34 18.10
N THR A 5 -10.72 54.85 18.51
CA THR A 5 -9.49 54.03 18.59
C THR A 5 -9.27 53.33 19.94
N ALA A 6 -10.03 53.67 20.98
CA ALA A 6 -9.86 53.07 22.31
C ALA A 6 -10.71 51.79 22.49
N ASP A 7 -11.94 51.78 21.98
CA ASP A 7 -12.81 50.59 22.01
C ASP A 7 -12.30 49.48 21.06
N GLU A 8 -11.79 49.83 19.87
CA GLU A 8 -11.22 48.87 18.91
C GLU A 8 -10.00 48.12 19.47
N MET A 9 -9.14 48.79 20.26
CA MET A 9 -7.99 48.15 20.90
C MET A 9 -8.37 47.29 22.11
N ALA A 10 -9.41 47.68 22.85
CA ALA A 10 -9.92 46.90 23.98
C ALA A 10 -10.57 45.58 23.52
N ASP A 11 -11.29 45.61 22.40
CA ASP A 11 -11.99 44.44 21.87
C ASP A 11 -10.99 43.38 21.34
N LYS A 12 -9.96 43.82 20.60
CA LYS A 12 -8.91 42.93 20.07
C LYS A 12 -8.10 42.21 21.17
N THR A 13 -7.80 42.92 22.26
CA THR A 13 -7.05 42.36 23.40
C THR A 13 -7.86 41.33 24.18
N THR A 14 -9.17 41.56 24.31
CA THR A 14 -10.10 40.63 24.96
C THR A 14 -10.31 39.38 24.08
N MET A 15 -10.32 39.53 22.77
CA MET A 15 -10.50 38.44 21.81
C MET A 15 -9.29 37.52 21.67
N ASP A 16 -8.05 38.04 21.67
CA ASP A 16 -6.85 37.20 21.64
C ASP A 16 -6.73 36.33 22.91
N SER A 17 -7.27 36.80 24.04
CA SER A 17 -7.29 36.04 25.29
C SER A 17 -8.16 34.78 25.24
N LEU A 18 -9.23 34.76 24.42
CA LEU A 18 -10.12 33.61 24.26
C LEU A 18 -9.41 32.41 23.62
N TRP A 19 -8.46 32.64 22.73
CA TRP A 19 -7.73 31.59 22.01
C TRP A 19 -6.48 31.11 22.75
N GLN A 20 -6.04 31.80 23.79
CA GLN A 20 -4.85 31.43 24.56
C GLN A 20 -5.05 30.08 25.28
N SER A 21 -6.19 29.88 25.93
CA SER A 21 -6.45 28.63 26.67
C SER A 21 -6.50 27.40 25.76
N PRO A 22 -7.21 27.41 24.61
CA PRO A 22 -7.14 26.31 23.64
C PRO A 22 -5.74 26.07 23.07
N LYS A 23 -4.98 27.12 22.75
CA LYS A 23 -3.60 27.00 22.24
C LYS A 23 -2.67 26.34 23.26
N GLN A 24 -2.74 26.78 24.51
CA GLN A 24 -1.98 26.22 25.61
C GLN A 24 -2.35 24.77 25.85
N LEU A 25 -3.65 24.43 25.77
CA LEU A 25 -4.13 23.06 25.90
C LEU A 25 -3.59 22.15 24.80
N ILE A 26 -3.68 22.56 23.53
CA ILE A 26 -3.17 21.80 22.38
C ILE A 26 -1.64 21.60 22.46
N ALA A 27 -0.90 22.65 22.82
CA ALA A 27 0.54 22.57 23.02
C ALA A 27 0.91 21.57 24.13
N LEU A 28 0.20 21.64 25.26
CA LEU A 28 0.38 20.72 26.38
C LEU A 28 0.08 19.27 25.96
N MET A 29 -1.04 19.02 25.28
CA MET A 29 -1.42 17.69 24.79
C MET A 29 -0.40 17.12 23.80
N ARG A 30 0.15 17.94 22.91
CA ARG A 30 1.20 17.54 21.96
C ARG A 30 2.45 17.06 22.67
N ASP A 31 2.90 17.81 23.66
CA ASP A 31 4.08 17.43 24.43
C ASP A 31 3.83 16.15 25.25
N GLN A 32 2.60 15.93 25.74
CA GLN A 32 2.25 14.68 26.44
C GLN A 32 2.17 13.46 25.52
N CYS A 33 1.60 13.57 24.32
CA CYS A 33 1.55 12.44 23.37
C CYS A 33 2.96 11.91 23.07
N ARG A 34 3.95 12.81 22.95
CA ARG A 34 5.36 12.46 22.75
C ARG A 34 5.97 11.69 23.91
N LEU A 35 5.54 11.97 25.15
CA LEU A 35 6.05 11.31 26.36
C LEU A 35 5.43 9.93 26.61
N LEU A 36 4.27 9.64 25.99
CA LEU A 36 3.48 8.44 26.26
C LEU A 36 3.81 7.26 25.34
N HIS A 37 4.75 7.39 24.39
CA HIS A 37 5.09 6.27 23.50
C HIS A 37 5.68 5.08 24.27
N PRO A 38 5.22 3.84 23.98
CA PRO A 38 5.72 2.64 24.65
C PRO A 38 7.22 2.47 24.37
N GLY A 39 8.03 2.44 25.44
CA GLY A 39 9.50 2.28 25.36
C GLY A 39 10.29 3.14 26.35
N GLN A 40 9.71 4.23 26.86
CA GLN A 40 10.29 5.02 27.95
C GLN A 40 9.54 4.70 29.25
N LYS A 41 10.23 4.28 30.31
CA LYS A 41 9.63 4.20 31.65
C LYS A 41 9.61 5.62 32.23
N PRO A 42 8.43 6.27 32.36
CA PRO A 42 8.37 7.57 33.01
C PRO A 42 8.76 7.41 34.48
N SER A 43 9.56 8.34 34.99
CA SER A 43 9.87 8.42 36.41
C SER A 43 8.61 8.72 37.22
N GLU A 44 8.62 8.39 38.51
CA GLU A 44 7.50 8.68 39.41
C GLU A 44 7.18 10.19 39.46
N GLN A 45 8.19 11.05 39.32
CA GLN A 45 8.00 12.50 39.18
C GLN A 45 7.29 12.86 37.87
N GLN A 46 7.61 12.19 36.76
CA GLN A 46 6.91 12.36 35.49
C GLN A 46 5.46 11.88 35.60
N ILE A 47 5.21 10.73 36.24
CA ILE A 47 3.86 10.20 36.46
C ILE A 47 3.01 11.18 37.31
N ASN A 48 3.55 11.69 38.42
CA ASN A 48 2.86 12.67 39.27
C ASN A 48 2.62 13.99 38.54
N HIS A 49 3.59 14.44 37.73
CA HIS A 49 3.43 15.61 36.88
C HIS A 49 2.32 15.40 35.84
N MET A 50 2.29 14.23 35.18
CA MET A 50 1.28 13.85 34.19
C MET A 50 -0.12 13.74 34.81
N TYR A 51 -0.24 13.25 36.04
CA TYR A 51 -1.52 13.17 36.76
C TYR A 51 -2.07 14.56 37.11
N ASN A 52 -1.20 15.45 37.63
CA ASN A 52 -1.56 16.85 37.88
C ASN A 52 -1.94 17.59 36.59
N ILE A 53 -1.24 17.27 35.50
CA ILE A 53 -1.55 17.77 34.16
C ILE A 53 -2.89 17.24 33.66
N CYS A 54 -3.23 15.97 33.87
CA CYS A 54 -4.53 15.42 33.44
C CYS A 54 -5.69 16.01 34.21
N ASN A 55 -5.56 16.21 35.52
CA ASN A 55 -6.55 16.97 36.28
C ASN A 55 -6.62 18.44 35.80
N SER A 56 -5.49 19.04 35.44
CA SER A 56 -5.47 20.37 34.83
C SER A 56 -6.07 20.39 33.42
N LEU A 57 -5.98 19.30 32.66
CA LEU A 57 -6.51 19.12 31.32
C LEU A 57 -8.00 18.91 31.34
N ASP A 58 -8.52 18.12 32.26
CA ASP A 58 -9.96 17.92 32.44
C ASP A 58 -10.59 19.21 32.96
N ASN A 59 -9.94 19.88 33.93
CA ASN A 59 -10.35 21.21 34.39
C ASN A 59 -10.21 22.28 33.29
N ALA A 60 -9.21 22.21 32.41
CA ALA A 60 -9.05 23.14 31.30
C ALA A 60 -10.02 22.84 30.16
N ALA A 61 -10.31 21.57 29.88
CA ALA A 61 -11.32 21.14 28.92
C ALA A 61 -12.71 21.53 29.42
N ASP A 62 -12.99 21.35 30.71
CA ASP A 62 -14.19 21.86 31.37
C ASP A 62 -14.21 23.39 31.35
N ALA A 63 -13.11 24.06 31.65
CA ALA A 63 -13.04 25.52 31.56
C ALA A 63 -13.19 26.02 30.13
N VAL A 64 -12.75 25.28 29.11
CA VAL A 64 -12.98 25.62 27.70
C VAL A 64 -14.41 25.27 27.29
N CYS A 65 -14.99 24.15 27.73
CA CYS A 65 -16.39 23.78 27.44
C CYS A 65 -17.39 24.70 28.16
N ASN A 66 -17.03 25.16 29.36
CA ASN A 66 -17.84 26.04 30.22
C ASN A 66 -17.52 27.52 30.01
N ALA A 67 -16.32 27.86 29.52
CA ALA A 67 -16.06 29.17 28.93
C ALA A 67 -17.13 29.34 27.86
N THR A 68 -17.77 30.48 27.89
CA THR A 68 -19.02 30.70 27.20
C THR A 68 -18.81 30.83 25.69
N TRP A 69 -18.50 29.74 24.99
CA TRP A 69 -18.62 29.68 23.53
C TRP A 69 -20.07 29.96 23.10
N PHE A 70 -21.04 29.62 23.98
CA PHE A 70 -22.46 29.89 23.83
C PHE A 70 -22.89 31.28 24.31
N GLU A 71 -22.17 31.91 25.25
CA GLU A 71 -22.42 33.28 25.73
C GLU A 71 -21.20 34.18 25.50
N GLY A 72 -20.66 34.18 24.27
CA GLY A 72 -19.74 35.19 23.80
C GLY A 72 -20.46 36.23 22.96
N PRO A 73 -21.29 37.13 23.55
CA PRO A 73 -21.95 38.19 22.80
C PRO A 73 -20.95 39.02 21.98
N LEU A 74 -19.70 39.18 22.43
CA LEU A 74 -18.69 40.01 21.76
C LEU A 74 -18.32 39.50 20.35
N ALA A 75 -17.97 38.22 20.18
CA ALA A 75 -17.60 37.68 18.87
C ALA A 75 -18.77 37.70 17.87
N LEU A 76 -19.98 37.35 18.33
CA LEU A 76 -21.19 37.30 17.50
C LEU A 76 -21.90 38.66 17.35
N SER A 77 -21.53 39.66 18.17
CA SER A 77 -21.94 41.05 18.02
C SER A 77 -21.10 41.82 17.02
N SER A 78 -19.89 41.33 16.70
CA SER A 78 -19.07 41.93 15.66
C SER A 78 -19.83 41.92 14.33
N THR A 79 -19.96 43.10 13.74
CA THR A 79 -20.48 43.28 12.39
C THR A 79 -19.36 43.31 11.34
N GLU A 80 -18.10 43.20 11.77
CA GLU A 80 -16.94 43.26 10.89
C GLU A 80 -16.62 41.88 10.31
N TYR A 81 -16.77 41.77 9.00
CA TYR A 81 -16.52 40.53 8.27
C TYR A 81 -15.09 40.00 8.46
N GLU A 82 -14.08 40.87 8.42
CA GLU A 82 -12.67 40.46 8.54
C GLU A 82 -12.35 39.88 9.92
N ALA A 83 -12.90 40.46 10.99
CA ALA A 83 -12.73 39.95 12.35
C ALA A 83 -13.35 38.55 12.51
N LEU A 84 -14.59 38.36 12.04
CA LEU A 84 -15.25 37.06 12.07
C LEU A 84 -14.52 36.01 11.21
N PHE A 85 -14.02 36.39 10.04
CA PHE A 85 -13.26 35.49 9.16
C PHE A 85 -11.91 35.08 9.77
N ALA A 86 -11.22 36.00 10.45
CA ALA A 86 -10.01 35.69 11.20
C ALA A 86 -10.29 34.67 12.32
N HIS A 87 -11.42 34.79 13.01
CA HIS A 87 -11.84 33.79 14.01
C HIS A 87 -12.17 32.43 13.40
N LEU A 88 -12.89 32.40 12.28
CA LEU A 88 -13.18 31.14 11.59
C LEU A 88 -11.89 30.45 11.15
N SER A 89 -10.94 31.22 10.61
CA SER A 89 -9.64 30.71 10.18
C SER A 89 -8.84 30.14 11.36
N GLU A 90 -8.89 30.79 12.51
CA GLU A 90 -8.20 30.31 13.71
C GLU A 90 -8.84 29.03 14.27
N ILE A 91 -10.17 28.91 14.27
CA ILE A 91 -10.86 27.66 14.63
C ILE A 91 -10.49 26.53 13.67
N GLU A 92 -10.46 26.79 12.37
CA GLU A 92 -10.09 25.79 11.37
C GLU A 92 -8.63 25.35 11.52
N ARG A 93 -7.73 26.28 11.86
CA ARG A 93 -6.32 25.96 12.20
C ARG A 93 -6.23 25.06 13.43
N LEU A 94 -6.95 25.40 14.50
CA LEU A 94 -6.98 24.60 15.74
C LEU A 94 -7.61 23.21 15.49
N ASP A 95 -8.61 23.10 14.62
CA ASP A 95 -9.26 21.84 14.24
C ASP A 95 -8.30 20.87 13.52
N VAL A 96 -7.43 21.39 12.65
CA VAL A 96 -6.40 20.58 12.00
C VAL A 96 -5.43 20.02 13.05
N GLU A 97 -4.93 20.86 13.95
CA GLU A 97 -4.04 20.42 15.03
C GLU A 97 -4.73 19.42 15.97
N TRP A 98 -6.02 19.63 16.23
CA TRP A 98 -6.85 18.77 17.04
C TRP A 98 -7.07 17.39 16.43
N ARG A 99 -7.42 17.31 15.14
CA ARG A 99 -7.60 16.03 14.43
C ARG A 99 -6.29 15.25 14.40
N TRP A 100 -5.18 15.94 14.20
CA TRP A 100 -3.85 15.33 14.29
C TRP A 100 -3.61 14.72 15.68
N LEU A 101 -3.85 15.48 16.77
CA LEU A 101 -3.73 14.97 18.14
C LEU A 101 -4.62 13.76 18.44
N ARG A 102 -5.87 13.78 17.94
CA ARG A 102 -6.80 12.65 18.08
C ARG A 102 -6.33 11.42 17.35
N SER A 103 -5.79 11.57 16.15
CA SER A 103 -5.19 10.46 15.39
C SER A 103 -3.99 9.89 16.15
N GLU A 104 -3.11 10.75 16.65
CA GLU A 104 -1.93 10.35 17.42
C GLU A 104 -2.32 9.59 18.69
N THR A 105 -3.30 10.11 19.45
CA THR A 105 -3.80 9.47 20.68
C THR A 105 -4.42 8.09 20.39
N LYS A 106 -5.16 7.94 19.29
CA LYS A 106 -5.69 6.63 18.85
C LYS A 106 -4.58 5.65 18.49
N SER A 107 -3.56 6.12 17.78
CA SER A 107 -2.36 5.32 17.47
C SER A 107 -1.69 4.83 18.74
N LEU A 108 -1.49 5.74 19.70
CA LEU A 108 -0.98 5.43 21.04
C LEU A 108 -1.84 4.39 21.77
N MET A 109 -3.17 4.55 21.82
CA MET A 109 -4.06 3.54 22.42
C MET A 109 -3.83 2.16 21.82
N LYS A 110 -3.78 2.07 20.49
CA LYS A 110 -3.55 0.81 19.78
C LYS A 110 -2.18 0.21 20.13
N SER A 111 -1.13 1.03 20.19
CA SER A 111 0.21 0.57 20.59
C SER A 111 0.26 0.07 22.03
N HIS A 112 -0.41 0.75 22.97
CA HIS A 112 -0.51 0.31 24.38
C HIS A 112 -1.32 -1.00 24.51
N GLU A 113 -2.43 -1.13 23.78
CA GLU A 113 -3.22 -2.38 23.74
C GLU A 113 -2.42 -3.56 23.17
N GLU A 114 -1.72 -3.34 22.06
CA GLU A 114 -0.87 -4.37 21.44
C GLU A 114 0.26 -4.80 22.38
N HIS A 115 0.88 -3.85 23.08
CA HIS A 115 1.91 -4.15 24.07
C HIS A 115 1.33 -4.92 25.27
N THR A 116 0.12 -4.59 25.74
CA THR A 116 -0.57 -5.32 26.82
C THR A 116 -0.87 -6.76 26.44
N ARG A 117 -1.30 -7.00 25.20
CA ARG A 117 -1.54 -8.36 24.68
C ARG A 117 -0.26 -9.19 24.61
N ARG A 118 0.89 -8.57 24.32
CA ARG A 118 2.19 -9.24 24.18
C ARG A 118 2.82 -9.62 25.52
N GLU A 119 2.75 -8.76 26.54
CA GLU A 119 3.38 -8.99 27.85
C GLU A 119 2.52 -9.81 28.84
N GLY A 120 1.42 -10.43 28.38
CA GLY A 120 0.65 -11.37 29.19
C GLY A 120 -0.07 -10.74 30.39
N GLY A 121 -0.54 -9.49 30.25
CA GLY A 121 -1.36 -8.80 31.25
C GLY A 121 -0.59 -8.07 32.35
N CYS A 122 0.74 -8.18 32.41
CA CYS A 122 1.56 -7.41 33.35
C CYS A 122 2.06 -6.11 32.70
N TYR A 123 1.18 -5.14 32.46
CA TYR A 123 1.58 -3.83 31.96
C TYR A 123 2.31 -3.07 33.07
N PRO A 124 3.59 -2.67 32.91
CA PRO A 124 4.36 -2.08 34.00
C PRO A 124 3.91 -0.66 34.41
N ASN A 125 2.88 -0.10 33.79
CA ASN A 125 2.34 1.22 34.13
C ASN A 125 0.87 1.36 33.70
N GLU A 126 -0.08 0.87 34.51
CA GLU A 126 -1.53 1.11 34.30
C GLU A 126 -1.85 2.62 34.15
N SER A 127 -1.02 3.47 34.76
CA SER A 127 -1.06 4.93 34.66
C SER A 127 -0.96 5.45 33.22
N SER A 128 -0.13 4.88 32.34
CA SER A 128 0.02 5.40 30.97
C SER A 128 -1.21 5.15 30.11
N LEU A 129 -1.79 3.95 30.20
CA LEU A 129 -3.02 3.61 29.47
C LEU A 129 -4.20 4.47 29.93
N PHE A 130 -4.32 4.68 31.25
CA PHE A 130 -5.32 5.57 31.81
C PHE A 130 -5.16 7.00 31.29
N LEU A 131 -3.95 7.54 31.21
CA LEU A 131 -3.68 8.88 30.70
C LEU A 131 -4.05 9.01 29.21
N VAL A 132 -3.74 8.00 28.39
CA VAL A 132 -4.15 8.00 26.97
C VAL A 132 -5.68 7.94 26.83
N GLN A 133 -6.37 7.19 27.69
CA GLN A 133 -7.84 7.16 27.72
C GLN A 133 -8.43 8.51 28.14
N GLN A 134 -7.85 9.17 29.16
CA GLN A 134 -8.27 10.50 29.59
C GLN A 134 -8.04 11.56 28.50
N LEU A 135 -6.89 11.50 27.81
CA LEU A 135 -6.64 12.34 26.63
C LEU A 135 -7.69 12.10 25.55
N SER A 136 -7.99 10.84 25.22
CA SER A 136 -9.02 10.49 24.24
C SER A 136 -10.42 11.02 24.62
N LEU A 137 -10.76 10.96 25.90
CA LEU A 137 -12.03 11.48 26.44
C LEU A 137 -12.08 13.01 26.33
N CYS A 138 -11.05 13.72 26.80
CA CYS A 138 -10.90 15.17 26.66
C CYS A 138 -10.98 15.59 25.19
N LEU A 139 -10.31 14.83 24.31
CA LEU A 139 -10.30 15.06 22.86
C LEU A 139 -11.66 14.83 22.19
N SER A 140 -12.55 14.09 22.84
CA SER A 140 -13.90 13.86 22.32
C SER A 140 -14.87 14.93 22.81
N ARG A 141 -14.70 15.43 24.04
CA ARG A 141 -15.57 16.43 24.67
C ARG A 141 -15.48 17.82 24.02
N LEU A 142 -14.33 18.18 23.46
CA LEU A 142 -14.11 19.49 22.85
C LEU A 142 -14.54 19.59 21.37
N VAL A 143 -14.88 18.47 20.72
CA VAL A 143 -15.32 18.46 19.32
C VAL A 143 -16.65 19.21 19.13
N GLU A 144 -17.63 18.89 19.97
CA GLU A 144 -18.98 19.47 19.86
C GLU A 144 -18.98 21.00 20.08
N PRO A 145 -18.29 21.57 21.10
CA PRO A 145 -18.13 23.01 21.24
C PRO A 145 -17.44 23.69 20.04
N MET A 146 -16.38 23.08 19.50
CA MET A 146 -15.65 23.63 18.34
C MET A 146 -16.52 23.63 17.08
N ASP A 147 -17.24 22.54 16.82
CA ASP A 147 -18.16 22.45 15.68
C ASP A 147 -19.34 23.41 15.83
N SER A 148 -19.87 23.55 17.05
CA SER A 148 -20.90 24.55 17.37
C SER A 148 -20.38 25.97 17.09
N CYS A 149 -19.20 26.34 17.59
CA CYS A 149 -18.65 27.67 17.36
C CYS A 149 -18.38 27.94 15.86
N ARG A 150 -17.81 26.97 15.16
CA ARG A 150 -17.60 27.04 13.71
C ARG A 150 -18.93 27.26 12.97
N PHE A 151 -19.97 26.53 13.37
CA PHE A 151 -21.30 26.67 12.80
C PHE A 151 -21.84 28.09 13.01
N HIS A 152 -21.77 28.63 14.23
CA HIS A 152 -22.25 29.98 14.55
C HIS A 152 -21.45 31.07 13.82
N LEU A 153 -20.11 30.99 13.79
CA LEU A 153 -19.28 31.94 13.04
C LEU A 153 -19.59 31.89 11.54
N ARG A 154 -19.66 30.69 10.94
CA ARG A 154 -20.05 30.54 9.53
C ARG A 154 -21.45 31.11 9.28
N HIS A 155 -22.40 30.86 10.17
CA HIS A 155 -23.74 31.41 10.06
C HIS A 155 -23.72 32.94 10.07
N LYS A 156 -23.00 33.56 11.00
CA LYS A 156 -22.89 35.02 11.12
C LYS A 156 -22.15 35.66 9.95
N ILE A 157 -21.02 35.08 9.53
CA ILE A 157 -20.29 35.48 8.32
C ILE A 157 -21.22 35.41 7.12
N ASN A 158 -22.00 34.34 6.98
CA ASN A 158 -22.97 34.21 5.91
C ASN A 158 -24.08 35.25 6.00
N GLU A 159 -24.60 35.60 7.18
CA GLU A 159 -25.57 36.69 7.34
C GLU A 159 -25.03 38.04 6.86
N LEU A 160 -23.80 38.39 7.28
CA LEU A 160 -23.16 39.65 6.90
C LEU A 160 -22.78 39.68 5.41
N ALA A 161 -22.28 38.56 4.88
CA ALA A 161 -21.95 38.42 3.47
C ALA A 161 -23.21 38.43 2.59
N ARG A 162 -24.36 37.91 3.04
CA ARG A 162 -25.61 37.86 2.25
C ARG A 162 -26.16 39.23 1.86
N GLY A 163 -25.79 40.30 2.57
CA GLY A 163 -26.15 41.67 2.19
C GLY A 163 -25.45 42.17 0.92
N THR A 164 -24.30 41.59 0.56
CA THR A 164 -23.42 42.06 -0.53
C THR A 164 -23.02 40.97 -1.53
N ALA A 165 -23.09 39.70 -1.14
CA ALA A 165 -22.71 38.55 -1.95
C ALA A 165 -23.94 37.76 -2.40
N ARG A 166 -24.07 37.57 -3.72
CA ARG A 166 -24.97 36.56 -4.29
C ARG A 166 -24.67 35.21 -3.61
N PRO A 167 -25.68 34.43 -3.17
CA PRO A 167 -25.45 33.13 -2.56
C PRO A 167 -24.65 32.25 -3.53
N PHE A 168 -23.40 31.94 -3.16
CA PHE A 168 -22.52 31.05 -3.90
C PHE A 168 -23.01 29.62 -3.70
N ASN A 169 -23.56 29.03 -4.74
CA ASN A 169 -23.90 27.62 -4.80
C ASN A 169 -22.64 26.82 -5.20
N VAL A 170 -22.62 25.52 -4.92
CA VAL A 170 -21.59 24.60 -5.43
C VAL A 170 -21.48 24.67 -6.96
N LEU A 171 -22.58 25.00 -7.64
CA LEU A 171 -22.63 25.22 -9.09
C LEU A 171 -22.03 26.56 -9.54
N ASP A 172 -21.57 27.41 -8.64
CA ASP A 172 -20.86 28.66 -8.97
C ASP A 172 -19.33 28.49 -8.87
N PHE A 173 -18.83 27.38 -8.33
CA PHE A 173 -17.39 27.07 -8.36
C PHE A 173 -16.88 26.88 -9.79
N PRO A 174 -15.62 27.18 -10.12
CA PRO A 174 -14.98 26.75 -11.36
C PRO A 174 -14.91 25.22 -11.48
N ASP A 175 -14.83 24.69 -12.70
CA ASP A 175 -14.76 23.24 -12.94
C ASP A 175 -13.51 22.63 -12.28
N GLU A 176 -12.41 23.38 -12.23
CA GLU A 176 -11.15 22.98 -11.59
C GLU A 176 -11.33 22.72 -10.09
N MET A 177 -12.14 23.55 -9.42
CA MET A 177 -12.44 23.36 -8.00
C MET A 177 -13.36 22.16 -7.78
N LEU A 178 -14.38 21.99 -8.64
CA LEU A 178 -15.23 20.80 -8.60
C LEU A 178 -14.44 19.51 -8.83
N MET A 179 -13.53 19.50 -9.80
CA MET A 179 -12.64 18.36 -10.04
C MET A 179 -11.76 18.06 -8.82
N ARG A 180 -11.22 19.08 -8.14
CA ARG A 180 -10.45 18.89 -6.89
C ARG A 180 -11.31 18.35 -5.77
N ILE A 181 -12.54 18.83 -5.61
CA ILE A 181 -13.50 18.33 -4.61
C ILE A 181 -13.82 16.87 -4.89
N PHE A 182 -14.14 16.50 -6.13
CA PHE A 182 -14.43 15.09 -6.46
C PHE A 182 -13.19 14.20 -6.35
N HIS A 183 -12.00 14.71 -6.66
CA HIS A 183 -10.76 14.00 -6.42
C HIS A 183 -10.58 13.73 -4.91
N PHE A 184 -10.84 14.73 -4.07
CA PHE A 184 -10.82 14.58 -2.62
C PHE A 184 -11.84 13.56 -2.12
N VAL A 185 -13.07 13.58 -2.66
CA VAL A 185 -14.10 12.57 -2.35
C VAL A 185 -13.66 11.17 -2.79
N ARG A 186 -13.05 11.06 -3.97
CA ARG A 186 -12.64 9.79 -4.56
C ARG A 186 -11.54 9.10 -3.77
N TYR A 187 -10.56 9.85 -3.28
CA TYR A 187 -9.35 9.27 -2.69
C TYR A 187 -9.26 9.50 -1.18
N GLU A 188 -10.27 10.13 -0.58
CA GLU A 188 -10.26 10.70 0.77
C GLU A 188 -9.01 11.57 1.03
N CYS A 189 -8.93 12.22 2.17
CA CYS A 189 -7.73 12.99 2.56
C CYS A 189 -6.58 12.06 2.98
N ASP A 190 -6.42 10.91 2.31
CA ASP A 190 -5.19 10.13 2.43
C ASP A 190 -4.08 10.95 1.78
N ALA A 191 -3.44 11.75 2.63
CA ALA A 191 -2.18 12.45 2.40
C ALA A 191 -1.00 11.49 2.13
N LEU A 192 -1.30 10.21 1.88
CA LEU A 192 -0.40 9.27 1.24
C LEU A 192 -0.07 9.85 -0.15
N SER A 193 1.18 10.24 -0.34
CA SER A 193 1.66 10.82 -1.59
C SER A 193 1.36 9.88 -2.76
N GLU A 194 1.39 10.38 -4.01
CA GLU A 194 1.35 9.52 -5.22
C GLU A 194 2.33 8.34 -5.10
N GLU A 195 3.43 8.51 -4.35
CA GLU A 195 4.46 7.49 -4.10
C GLU A 195 3.97 6.36 -3.17
N SER A 196 3.22 6.68 -2.11
CA SER A 196 2.67 5.68 -1.18
C SER A 196 1.62 4.76 -1.82
N ARG A 197 0.83 5.27 -2.79
CA ARG A 197 -0.19 4.47 -3.50
C ARG A 197 0.42 3.43 -4.44
N PHE A 198 1.59 3.73 -5.01
CA PHE A 198 2.33 2.81 -5.85
C PHE A 198 3.03 1.70 -5.04
N LEU A 199 3.46 2.03 -3.82
CA LEU A 199 4.15 1.08 -2.92
C LEU A 199 3.19 0.24 -2.06
N SER A 200 2.00 0.77 -1.76
CA SER A 200 0.90 -0.08 -1.29
C SER A 200 0.52 -0.97 -2.46
N ILE A 201 0.98 -2.23 -2.43
CA ILE A 201 0.40 -3.35 -3.19
C ILE A 201 -1.07 -3.03 -3.38
N LEU A 202 -1.51 -2.85 -4.64
CA LEU A 202 -2.82 -2.35 -5.08
C LEU A 202 -3.81 -2.32 -3.92
N PRO A 203 -4.30 -1.14 -3.45
CA PRO A 203 -5.09 -1.08 -2.23
C PRO A 203 -6.12 -2.19 -2.27
N ASP A 204 -6.02 -3.14 -1.32
CA ASP A 204 -6.80 -4.40 -1.29
C ASP A 204 -8.31 -4.13 -1.44
N ASN A 205 -8.73 -2.88 -1.22
CA ASN A 205 -9.97 -2.32 -1.73
C ASN A 205 -9.66 -1.00 -2.46
N PRO A 206 -9.83 -0.90 -3.80
CA PRO A 206 -9.86 0.43 -4.42
C PRO A 206 -10.91 1.27 -3.68
N PRO A 207 -10.69 2.57 -3.48
CA PRO A 207 -11.65 3.40 -2.78
C PRO A 207 -13.03 3.23 -3.39
N ASP A 208 -14.09 3.39 -2.59
CA ASP A 208 -15.44 3.19 -3.10
C ASP A 208 -15.75 4.25 -4.18
N THR A 209 -16.36 3.82 -5.29
CA THR A 209 -16.80 4.71 -6.36
C THR A 209 -18.24 5.19 -6.16
N CYS A 210 -18.94 4.73 -5.11
CA CYS A 210 -20.35 5.05 -4.89
C CYS A 210 -20.63 6.56 -4.87
N ASP A 211 -19.81 7.36 -4.18
CA ASP A 211 -20.01 8.80 -4.11
C ASP A 211 -19.79 9.49 -5.46
N ILE A 212 -18.79 9.04 -6.23
CA ILE A 212 -18.59 9.54 -7.60
C ILE A 212 -19.74 9.14 -8.52
N ARG A 213 -20.25 7.91 -8.41
CA ARG A 213 -21.42 7.47 -9.18
C ARG A 213 -22.64 8.34 -8.86
N ASN A 214 -22.89 8.60 -7.58
CA ASN A 214 -24.01 9.43 -7.12
C ASN A 214 -23.84 10.90 -7.54
N ALA A 215 -22.64 11.47 -7.38
CA ALA A 215 -22.34 12.84 -7.77
C ALA A 215 -22.64 13.09 -9.26
N ARG A 216 -22.25 12.15 -10.14
CA ARG A 216 -22.52 12.25 -11.59
C ARG A 216 -24.01 12.30 -11.92
N LEU A 217 -24.86 11.66 -11.14
CA LEU A 217 -26.31 11.64 -11.35
C LEU A 217 -26.99 12.94 -10.88
N THR A 218 -26.28 13.82 -10.17
CA THR A 218 -26.86 15.05 -9.60
C THR A 218 -27.15 16.09 -10.69
N CYS A 219 -26.19 16.38 -11.57
CA CYS A 219 -26.39 17.31 -12.69
C CYS A 219 -25.37 17.11 -13.81
N ARG A 220 -25.60 17.70 -14.99
CA ARG A 220 -24.70 17.62 -16.15
C ARG A 220 -23.28 18.10 -15.84
N ARG A 221 -23.16 19.16 -15.03
CA ARG A 221 -21.87 19.73 -14.67
C ARG A 221 -21.06 18.78 -13.80
N PHE A 222 -21.68 18.21 -12.77
CA PHE A 222 -21.05 17.19 -11.92
C PHE A 222 -20.70 15.94 -12.73
N CYS A 223 -21.59 15.51 -13.63
CA CYS A 223 -21.28 14.43 -14.57
C CYS A 223 -20.00 14.73 -15.36
N ALA A 224 -19.86 15.93 -15.93
CA ALA A 224 -18.69 16.31 -16.69
C ALA A 224 -17.40 16.36 -15.84
N THR A 225 -17.46 16.88 -14.61
CA THR A 225 -16.30 17.08 -13.75
C THR A 225 -15.91 15.87 -12.88
N SER A 226 -16.73 14.82 -12.82
CA SER A 226 -16.43 13.63 -12.00
C SER A 226 -16.40 12.30 -12.77
N SER A 227 -16.88 12.24 -14.01
CA SER A 227 -16.91 10.97 -14.78
C SER A 227 -15.53 10.35 -15.02
N HIS A 228 -14.47 11.16 -15.01
CA HIS A 228 -13.10 10.68 -15.16
C HIS A 228 -12.57 9.97 -13.89
N LEU A 229 -13.28 10.02 -12.76
CA LEU A 229 -12.88 9.38 -11.49
C LEU A 229 -13.58 8.04 -11.24
N LEU A 230 -14.33 7.55 -12.23
CA LEU A 230 -15.04 6.26 -12.12
C LEU A 230 -14.13 5.06 -12.26
N ILE A 231 -13.14 5.20 -13.14
CA ILE A 231 -12.25 4.15 -13.55
C ILE A 231 -10.87 4.81 -13.62
N ASP A 232 -10.05 4.50 -12.63
CA ASP A 232 -8.68 5.03 -12.54
C ASP A 232 -7.67 3.95 -12.98
N TYR A 233 -8.08 2.69 -12.91
CA TYR A 233 -7.25 1.53 -13.21
C TYR A 233 -8.00 0.56 -14.11
N VAL A 234 -7.30 0.00 -15.09
CA VAL A 234 -7.83 -1.03 -15.98
C VAL A 234 -7.00 -2.28 -15.83
N ASN A 235 -7.67 -3.40 -15.56
CA ASN A 235 -7.06 -4.71 -15.55
C ASN A 235 -7.16 -5.34 -16.94
N LEU A 236 -6.04 -5.87 -17.41
CA LEU A 236 -5.87 -6.42 -18.75
C LEU A 236 -5.39 -7.86 -18.64
N ASP A 237 -6.30 -8.80 -18.85
CA ASP A 237 -5.95 -10.20 -19.11
C ASP A 237 -5.39 -10.36 -20.54
N LEU A 238 -4.52 -11.36 -20.74
CA LEU A 238 -4.04 -11.82 -22.05
C LEU A 238 -5.15 -12.55 -22.85
N GLN A 239 -6.24 -11.84 -23.15
CA GLN A 239 -7.44 -12.34 -23.83
C GLN A 239 -8.01 -11.25 -24.75
N THR A 240 -8.59 -11.64 -25.88
CA THR A 240 -9.08 -10.69 -26.90
C THR A 240 -10.21 -9.84 -26.36
N ALA A 241 -11.13 -10.42 -25.57
CA ALA A 241 -12.23 -9.67 -24.97
C ALA A 241 -11.75 -8.59 -23.99
N SER A 242 -10.68 -8.87 -23.23
CA SER A 242 -10.07 -7.92 -22.31
C SER A 242 -9.40 -6.77 -23.06
N LEU A 243 -8.69 -7.10 -24.14
CA LEU A 243 -8.04 -6.13 -25.03
C LEU A 243 -9.05 -5.23 -25.77
N SER A 244 -10.15 -5.79 -26.27
CA SER A 244 -11.23 -5.00 -26.88
C SER A 244 -11.83 -4.01 -25.88
N ARG A 245 -12.04 -4.44 -24.62
CA ARG A 245 -12.52 -3.54 -23.57
C ARG A 245 -11.53 -2.40 -23.29
N LEU A 246 -10.23 -2.66 -23.31
CA LEU A 246 -9.21 -1.61 -23.15
C LEU A 246 -9.31 -0.58 -24.28
N GLN A 247 -9.51 -1.02 -25.52
CA GLN A 247 -9.70 -0.15 -26.68
C GLN A 247 -10.99 0.67 -26.57
N ASP A 248 -12.09 0.08 -26.13
CA ASP A 248 -13.34 0.80 -25.89
C ASP A 248 -13.15 1.90 -24.83
N ILE A 249 -12.41 1.60 -23.76
CA ILE A 249 -12.07 2.56 -22.71
C ILE A 249 -11.16 3.67 -23.25
N SER A 250 -10.16 3.33 -24.08
CA SER A 250 -9.20 4.31 -24.63
C SER A 250 -9.86 5.32 -25.56
N GLN A 251 -10.88 4.88 -26.30
CA GLN A 251 -11.65 5.71 -27.22
C GLN A 251 -12.75 6.51 -26.51
N HIS A 252 -13.08 6.18 -25.25
CA HIS A 252 -14.16 6.84 -24.53
C HIS A 252 -13.76 8.27 -24.08
N PRO A 253 -14.47 9.33 -24.54
CA PRO A 253 -14.00 10.72 -24.47
C PRO A 253 -13.82 11.30 -23.06
N THR A 254 -14.48 10.72 -22.05
CA THR A 254 -14.39 11.14 -20.64
C THR A 254 -13.65 10.15 -19.75
N ILE A 255 -13.64 8.86 -20.09
CA ILE A 255 -13.10 7.81 -19.21
C ILE A 255 -11.61 7.64 -19.48
N SER A 256 -11.17 7.70 -20.75
CA SER A 256 -9.75 7.57 -21.11
C SER A 256 -8.87 8.63 -20.43
N LYS A 257 -9.43 9.82 -20.19
CA LYS A 257 -8.78 10.92 -19.47
C LYS A 257 -8.66 10.67 -17.96
N GLY A 258 -9.39 9.71 -17.43
CA GLY A 258 -9.40 9.31 -16.03
C GLY A 258 -8.40 8.21 -15.69
N ILE A 259 -8.05 7.37 -16.66
CA ILE A 259 -7.16 6.23 -16.45
C ILE A 259 -5.78 6.72 -16.01
N ARG A 260 -5.32 6.22 -14.87
CA ARG A 260 -4.01 6.48 -14.25
C ARG A 260 -3.06 5.31 -14.41
N GLY A 261 -3.58 4.08 -14.36
CA GLY A 261 -2.78 2.87 -14.46
C GLY A 261 -3.46 1.75 -15.23
N VAL A 262 -2.62 0.86 -15.76
CA VAL A 262 -3.06 -0.41 -16.35
C VAL A 262 -2.30 -1.54 -15.68
N THR A 263 -3.02 -2.57 -15.25
CA THR A 263 -2.44 -3.80 -14.69
C THR A 263 -2.60 -4.92 -15.71
N ILE A 264 -1.51 -5.57 -16.07
CA ILE A 264 -1.47 -6.65 -17.05
C ILE A 264 -1.25 -7.96 -16.30
N TYR A 265 -2.21 -8.87 -16.39
CA TYR A 265 -2.11 -10.19 -15.79
C TYR A 265 -1.41 -11.16 -16.75
N LEU A 266 -0.25 -11.66 -16.32
CA LEU A 266 0.64 -12.52 -17.10
C LEU A 266 0.36 -14.02 -16.92
N LEU A 267 -0.75 -14.38 -16.28
CA LEU A 267 -1.08 -15.78 -16.01
C LEU A 267 -1.33 -16.56 -17.32
N PRO A 268 -0.56 -17.63 -17.60
CA PRO A 268 -0.74 -18.44 -18.79
C PRO A 268 -1.86 -19.48 -18.62
N TYR A 269 -2.55 -19.79 -19.72
CA TYR A 269 -3.31 -21.02 -19.87
C TYR A 269 -2.32 -22.14 -20.25
N SER A 270 -2.22 -23.20 -19.43
CA SER A 270 -1.37 -24.36 -19.73
C SER A 270 -1.92 -25.16 -20.92
N SER A 271 -1.01 -25.57 -21.81
CA SER A 271 -1.27 -26.45 -22.95
C SER A 271 -1.69 -27.83 -22.51
N GLU A 272 -1.04 -28.40 -21.49
CA GLU A 272 -1.35 -29.71 -20.93
C GLU A 272 -2.78 -29.77 -20.39
N LEU A 273 -3.23 -28.70 -19.76
CA LEU A 273 -4.62 -28.54 -19.33
C LEU A 273 -5.59 -28.35 -20.49
N ALA A 274 -5.15 -27.78 -21.61
CA ALA A 274 -5.98 -27.64 -22.81
C ALA A 274 -6.06 -28.93 -23.62
N GLU A 275 -5.07 -29.81 -23.51
CA GLU A 275 -4.97 -31.08 -24.26
C GLU A 275 -5.64 -32.25 -23.55
N SER A 276 -5.72 -32.23 -22.21
CA SER A 276 -6.25 -33.34 -21.42
C SER A 276 -7.39 -32.91 -20.49
N LEU A 277 -8.61 -33.37 -20.79
CA LEU A 277 -9.78 -33.17 -19.93
C LEU A 277 -9.59 -33.82 -18.56
N GLN A 278 -8.92 -34.98 -18.49
CA GLN A 278 -8.63 -35.68 -17.24
C GLN A 278 -7.67 -34.87 -16.36
N THR A 279 -6.60 -34.33 -16.95
CA THR A 279 -5.65 -33.47 -16.23
C THR A 279 -6.35 -32.19 -15.75
N PHE A 280 -7.14 -31.57 -16.62
CA PHE A 280 -8.00 -30.44 -16.27
C PHE A 280 -8.91 -30.74 -15.07
N ALA A 281 -9.62 -31.88 -15.11
CA ALA A 281 -10.48 -32.31 -14.02
C ALA A 281 -9.72 -32.48 -12.70
N SER A 282 -8.54 -33.13 -12.74
CA SER A 282 -7.69 -33.37 -11.56
C SER A 282 -7.26 -32.06 -10.90
N VAL A 283 -6.74 -31.11 -11.68
CA VAL A 283 -6.25 -29.82 -11.20
C VAL A 283 -7.38 -29.02 -10.55
N TRP A 284 -8.53 -28.91 -11.24
CA TRP A 284 -9.66 -28.14 -10.73
C TRP A 284 -10.39 -28.80 -9.56
N ALA A 285 -10.47 -30.14 -9.52
CA ALA A 285 -10.97 -30.87 -8.37
C ALA A 285 -10.11 -30.61 -7.14
N GLY A 286 -8.78 -30.68 -7.26
CA GLY A 286 -7.91 -30.38 -6.13
C GLY A 286 -7.96 -28.91 -5.70
N ARG A 287 -8.15 -27.97 -6.63
CA ARG A 287 -8.31 -26.54 -6.30
C ARG A 287 -9.60 -26.28 -5.53
N LEU A 288 -10.72 -26.88 -5.97
CA LEU A 288 -11.98 -26.87 -5.23
C LEU A 288 -11.83 -27.48 -3.84
N GLY A 289 -11.09 -28.59 -3.72
CA GLY A 289 -10.80 -29.23 -2.44
C GLY A 289 -10.11 -28.28 -1.46
N ARG A 290 -9.12 -27.52 -1.94
CA ARG A 290 -8.42 -26.52 -1.13
C ARG A 290 -9.34 -25.37 -0.69
N TYR A 291 -10.20 -24.88 -1.58
CA TYR A 291 -11.18 -23.85 -1.22
C TYR A 291 -12.17 -24.35 -0.17
N ALA A 292 -12.73 -25.55 -0.36
CA ALA A 292 -13.63 -26.19 0.59
C ALA A 292 -12.97 -26.34 1.96
N GLU A 293 -11.71 -26.81 1.99
CA GLU A 293 -10.96 -26.98 3.23
C GLU A 293 -10.76 -25.67 3.99
N ILE A 294 -10.46 -24.57 3.31
CA ILE A 294 -10.29 -23.27 3.97
C ILE A 294 -11.62 -22.74 4.52
N ILE A 295 -12.72 -22.95 3.80
CA ILE A 295 -14.07 -22.63 4.30
C ILE A 295 -14.38 -23.44 5.56
N ARG A 296 -14.01 -24.73 5.59
CA ARG A 296 -14.14 -25.61 6.76
C ARG A 296 -13.32 -25.12 7.95
N SER A 297 -12.04 -24.81 7.74
CA SER A 297 -11.14 -24.32 8.80
C SER A 297 -11.60 -22.99 9.40
N ARG A 298 -12.12 -22.06 8.58
CA ARG A 298 -12.68 -20.80 9.05
C ARG A 298 -13.93 -20.98 9.90
N ARG A 299 -14.75 -22.00 9.60
CA ARG A 299 -15.92 -22.34 10.41
C ARG A 299 -15.49 -22.85 11.77
N ASN A 300 -14.60 -23.84 11.81
CA ASN A 300 -14.12 -24.45 13.05
C ASN A 300 -13.40 -23.45 13.97
N ASN A 301 -12.70 -22.46 13.39
CA ASN A 301 -12.03 -21.41 14.16
C ASN A 301 -12.98 -20.33 14.71
N ARG A 302 -14.26 -20.30 14.28
CA ARG A 302 -15.28 -19.39 14.84
C ARG A 302 -16.06 -20.01 15.99
N ASP A 303 -15.79 -21.27 16.34
CA ASP A 303 -16.36 -21.95 17.50
C ASP A 303 -15.52 -21.70 18.78
N GLU A 304 -15.00 -20.48 18.99
CA GLU A 304 -14.74 -19.99 20.34
C GLU A 304 -16.10 -19.76 21.02
N PRO A 305 -16.30 -20.21 22.27
CA PRO A 305 -17.59 -20.09 22.92
C PRO A 305 -17.98 -18.61 22.98
N PRO A 306 -19.22 -18.24 22.57
CA PRO A 306 -19.67 -16.86 22.70
C PRO A 306 -19.51 -16.44 24.17
N PRO A 307 -19.11 -15.20 24.48
CA PRO A 307 -19.20 -14.70 25.84
C PRO A 307 -20.66 -14.89 26.27
N SER A 308 -20.84 -15.78 27.24
CA SER A 308 -22.12 -16.12 27.83
C SER A 308 -22.72 -14.86 28.45
N ASN A 309 -23.51 -14.12 27.68
CA ASN A 309 -24.54 -13.19 28.10
C ASN A 309 -25.13 -12.48 26.88
N THR A 310 -26.08 -13.14 26.22
CA THR A 310 -27.26 -12.47 25.65
C THR A 310 -28.29 -13.57 25.41
N GLY A 311 -29.25 -13.63 26.32
CA GLY A 311 -30.39 -14.51 26.19
C GLY A 311 -31.28 -14.02 25.06
N ASP A 312 -31.00 -14.47 23.84
CA ASP A 312 -31.98 -14.45 22.77
C ASP A 312 -32.05 -15.83 22.13
N SER A 313 -33.15 -16.49 22.43
CA SER A 313 -33.43 -17.88 22.09
C SER A 313 -34.26 -17.89 20.82
N SER A 314 -33.58 -17.89 19.67
CA SER A 314 -34.17 -18.27 18.39
C SER A 314 -33.23 -19.18 17.61
N SER A 315 -33.00 -20.37 18.16
CA SER A 315 -32.38 -21.49 17.46
C SER A 315 -33.44 -22.21 16.62
N GLU A 316 -33.59 -21.81 15.36
CA GLU A 316 -34.29 -22.64 14.38
C GLU A 316 -33.43 -23.88 14.02
N PRO A 317 -34.01 -25.10 14.01
CA PRO A 317 -33.28 -26.33 13.70
C PRO A 317 -32.86 -26.35 12.23
N HIS A 318 -31.55 -26.46 11.99
CA HIS A 318 -30.95 -26.64 10.66
C HIS A 318 -31.21 -28.07 10.14
N THR A 319 -32.40 -28.33 9.60
CA THR A 319 -32.69 -29.56 8.84
C THR A 319 -32.83 -29.25 7.35
N GLY A 320 -31.80 -29.56 6.55
CA GLY A 320 -31.96 -29.80 5.11
C GLY A 320 -31.17 -28.92 4.12
N ARG A 321 -30.54 -27.81 4.54
CA ARG A 321 -29.77 -26.96 3.61
C ARG A 321 -28.29 -27.35 3.62
N LEU A 322 -27.79 -27.88 2.50
CA LEU A 322 -26.36 -28.14 2.30
C LEU A 322 -25.56 -26.86 2.56
N THR A 323 -24.46 -26.97 3.29
CA THR A 323 -23.56 -25.86 3.53
C THR A 323 -22.75 -25.55 2.26
N THR A 324 -22.16 -24.35 2.17
CA THR A 324 -21.25 -23.99 1.06
C THR A 324 -20.12 -25.01 0.92
N PHE A 325 -19.60 -25.53 2.03
CA PHE A 325 -18.62 -26.62 2.04
C PHE A 325 -19.16 -27.86 1.35
N ASP A 326 -20.34 -28.36 1.76
CA ASP A 326 -20.92 -29.59 1.20
C ASP A 326 -21.14 -29.50 -0.31
N LYS A 327 -21.59 -28.32 -0.79
CA LYS A 327 -21.81 -28.07 -2.22
C LYS A 327 -20.50 -28.07 -3.02
N LEU A 328 -19.47 -27.39 -2.53
CA LEU A 328 -18.16 -27.39 -3.21
C LEU A 328 -17.51 -28.78 -3.17
N SER A 329 -17.62 -29.49 -2.05
CA SER A 329 -17.13 -30.87 -1.91
C SER A 329 -17.88 -31.84 -2.82
N PHE A 330 -19.17 -31.62 -3.09
CA PHE A 330 -19.93 -32.40 -4.06
C PHE A 330 -19.37 -32.26 -5.48
N VAL A 331 -19.15 -31.02 -5.94
CA VAL A 331 -18.56 -30.75 -7.27
C VAL A 331 -17.13 -31.28 -7.34
N GLN A 332 -16.32 -31.04 -6.30
CA GLN A 332 -14.95 -31.53 -6.17
C GLN A 332 -14.88 -33.06 -6.29
N ARG A 333 -15.77 -33.78 -5.60
CA ARG A 333 -15.81 -35.26 -5.65
C ARG A 333 -16.17 -35.75 -7.05
N ALA A 334 -17.22 -35.19 -7.66
CA ALA A 334 -17.63 -35.58 -9.01
C ALA A 334 -16.51 -35.39 -10.04
N TRP A 335 -15.76 -34.28 -9.96
CA TRP A 335 -14.64 -34.02 -10.86
C TRP A 335 -13.41 -34.89 -10.56
N GLY A 336 -13.15 -35.18 -9.27
CA GLY A 336 -12.06 -36.06 -8.86
C GLY A 336 -12.30 -37.53 -9.25
N GLU A 337 -13.54 -38.02 -9.11
CA GLU A 337 -13.94 -39.35 -9.57
C GLU A 337 -13.79 -39.47 -11.09
N PHE A 338 -14.19 -38.44 -11.84
CA PHE A 338 -13.97 -38.38 -13.28
C PHE A 338 -12.46 -38.44 -13.62
N ALA A 339 -11.63 -37.68 -12.92
CA ALA A 339 -10.19 -37.62 -13.18
C ALA A 339 -9.47 -38.96 -12.91
N ASN A 340 -9.96 -39.74 -11.95
CA ASN A 340 -9.36 -41.02 -11.55
C ASN A 340 -9.90 -42.24 -12.32
N ASN A 341 -10.94 -42.08 -13.13
CA ASN A 341 -11.56 -43.20 -13.82
C ASN A 341 -10.81 -43.54 -15.13
N THR A 342 -9.97 -44.57 -15.07
CA THR A 342 -9.18 -45.06 -16.22
C THR A 342 -9.90 -46.14 -17.03
N ASP A 343 -10.88 -46.85 -16.44
CA ASP A 343 -11.36 -48.15 -16.95
C ASP A 343 -12.88 -48.28 -17.12
N GLY A 344 -13.65 -47.19 -17.01
CA GLY A 344 -15.09 -47.20 -17.29
C GLY A 344 -15.62 -45.82 -17.67
N VAL A 345 -16.67 -45.77 -18.49
CA VAL A 345 -17.38 -44.51 -18.79
C VAL A 345 -17.91 -43.97 -17.45
N PRO A 346 -17.41 -42.83 -16.94
CA PRO A 346 -17.96 -42.26 -15.71
C PRO A 346 -19.43 -41.94 -15.93
N GLU A 347 -20.28 -42.25 -14.95
CA GLU A 347 -21.71 -41.89 -15.01
C GLU A 347 -21.82 -40.39 -15.27
N SER A 348 -22.38 -40.02 -16.43
CA SER A 348 -22.62 -38.62 -16.78
C SER A 348 -23.60 -38.05 -15.76
N ASN A 349 -23.08 -37.17 -14.91
CA ASN A 349 -23.88 -36.36 -14.00
C ASN A 349 -23.75 -34.88 -14.39
N ALA A 350 -24.65 -34.04 -13.88
CA ALA A 350 -24.69 -32.63 -14.22
C ALA A 350 -23.35 -31.91 -13.97
N CYS A 351 -22.57 -32.32 -12.97
CA CYS A 351 -21.26 -31.75 -12.68
C CYS A 351 -20.20 -32.13 -13.74
N VAL A 352 -20.28 -33.34 -14.32
CA VAL A 352 -19.38 -33.77 -15.41
C VAL A 352 -19.71 -33.04 -16.71
N GLU A 353 -20.98 -32.79 -17.02
CA GLU A 353 -21.34 -31.99 -18.21
C GLU A 353 -20.92 -30.51 -18.06
N VAL A 354 -21.03 -29.96 -16.85
CA VAL A 354 -20.46 -28.64 -16.53
C VAL A 354 -18.95 -28.64 -16.71
N LEU A 355 -18.24 -29.67 -16.22
CA LEU A 355 -16.80 -29.81 -16.39
C LEU A 355 -16.39 -29.78 -17.87
N ARG A 356 -17.10 -30.53 -18.73
CA ARG A 356 -16.88 -30.55 -20.18
C ARG A 356 -17.10 -29.17 -20.81
N THR A 357 -18.18 -28.49 -20.42
CA THR A 357 -18.48 -27.13 -20.87
C THR A 357 -17.35 -26.16 -20.51
N CYS A 358 -16.87 -26.22 -19.27
CA CYS A 358 -15.74 -25.42 -18.80
C CYS A 358 -14.46 -25.75 -19.56
N TYR A 359 -14.18 -27.03 -19.81
CA TYR A 359 -13.01 -27.46 -20.55
C TYR A 359 -13.01 -26.92 -22.00
N THR A 360 -14.14 -26.99 -22.71
CA THR A 360 -14.27 -26.40 -24.06
C THR A 360 -13.98 -24.90 -24.06
N GLU A 361 -14.49 -24.18 -23.05
CA GLU A 361 -14.21 -22.75 -22.91
C GLU A 361 -12.74 -22.48 -22.54
N TYR A 362 -12.13 -23.32 -21.70
CA TYR A 362 -10.69 -23.24 -21.39
C TYR A 362 -9.84 -23.43 -22.65
N GLN A 363 -10.14 -24.44 -23.47
CA GLN A 363 -9.47 -24.65 -24.77
C GLN A 363 -9.60 -23.44 -25.70
N ARG A 364 -10.78 -22.81 -25.72
CA ARG A 364 -11.01 -21.59 -26.50
C ARG A 364 -10.11 -20.44 -26.01
N ARG A 365 -10.05 -20.22 -24.69
CA ARG A 365 -9.24 -19.16 -24.07
C ARG A 365 -7.74 -19.39 -24.20
N TYR A 366 -7.30 -20.65 -24.13
CA TYR A 366 -5.93 -21.04 -24.42
C TYR A 366 -5.54 -20.65 -25.85
N LYS A 367 -6.33 -21.05 -26.85
CA LYS A 367 -6.07 -20.71 -28.26
C LYS A 367 -6.09 -19.20 -28.50
N ASP A 368 -7.01 -18.48 -27.86
CA ASP A 368 -7.09 -17.02 -27.92
C ASP A 368 -5.81 -16.37 -27.37
N GLN A 369 -5.33 -16.83 -26.21
CA GLN A 369 -4.08 -16.34 -25.63
C GLN A 369 -2.87 -16.61 -26.53
N GLN A 370 -2.74 -17.83 -27.06
CA GLN A 370 -1.63 -18.18 -27.96
C GLN A 370 -1.64 -17.29 -29.21
N HIS A 371 -2.81 -17.10 -29.82
CA HIS A 371 -2.93 -16.22 -30.98
C HIS A 371 -2.49 -14.78 -30.67
N LEU A 372 -2.87 -14.23 -29.52
CA LEU A 372 -2.47 -12.89 -29.10
C LEU A 372 -0.98 -12.73 -28.86
N LEU A 373 -0.34 -13.75 -28.27
CA LEU A 373 1.09 -13.77 -27.99
C LEU A 373 1.90 -13.93 -29.29
N GLU A 374 1.52 -14.87 -30.14
CA GLU A 374 2.25 -15.17 -31.39
C GLU A 374 2.09 -14.08 -32.45
N SER A 375 0.92 -13.44 -32.53
CA SER A 375 0.66 -12.40 -33.55
C SER A 375 1.29 -11.05 -33.21
N GLY A 376 1.70 -10.83 -31.96
CA GLY A 376 2.11 -9.51 -31.47
C GLY A 376 0.95 -8.50 -31.33
N PHE A 377 -0.28 -8.88 -31.67
CA PHE A 377 -1.44 -7.98 -31.65
C PHE A 377 -1.73 -7.42 -30.26
N PHE A 378 -1.46 -8.20 -29.21
CA PHE A 378 -1.63 -7.73 -27.83
C PHE A 378 -0.77 -6.50 -27.54
N VAL A 379 0.51 -6.53 -27.93
CA VAL A 379 1.44 -5.42 -27.70
C VAL A 379 1.00 -4.19 -28.49
N GLU A 380 0.72 -4.36 -29.78
CA GLU A 380 0.31 -3.26 -30.67
C GLU A 380 -0.95 -2.56 -30.15
N ALA A 381 -2.02 -3.32 -29.88
CA ALA A 381 -3.27 -2.77 -29.41
C ALA A 381 -3.15 -2.10 -28.03
N THR A 382 -2.33 -2.65 -27.13
CA THR A 382 -2.09 -2.07 -25.81
C THR A 382 -1.33 -0.74 -25.92
N VAL A 383 -0.33 -0.65 -26.81
CA VAL A 383 0.40 0.59 -27.09
C VAL A 383 -0.52 1.67 -27.65
N ILE A 384 -1.36 1.32 -28.63
CA ILE A 384 -2.34 2.25 -29.23
C ILE A 384 -3.30 2.76 -28.16
N ALA A 385 -3.82 1.86 -27.31
CA ALA A 385 -4.74 2.24 -26.24
C ALA A 385 -4.09 3.17 -25.21
N LEU A 386 -2.88 2.84 -24.73
CA LEU A 386 -2.16 3.66 -23.75
C LEU A 386 -1.74 5.02 -24.32
N ALA A 387 -1.41 5.11 -25.60
CA ALA A 387 -1.13 6.37 -26.27
C ALA A 387 -2.35 7.32 -26.28
N GLN A 388 -3.57 6.79 -26.23
CA GLN A 388 -4.82 7.54 -26.15
C GLN A 388 -5.24 7.90 -24.71
N MET A 389 -4.50 7.42 -23.69
CA MET A 389 -4.78 7.66 -22.27
C MET A 389 -3.69 8.58 -21.68
N PRO A 390 -3.83 9.92 -21.78
CA PRO A 390 -2.76 10.85 -21.45
C PRO A 390 -2.35 10.84 -19.97
N LEU A 391 -3.25 10.43 -19.07
CA LEU A 391 -2.98 10.32 -17.63
C LEU A 391 -2.52 8.92 -17.21
N ALA A 392 -2.54 7.92 -18.10
CA ALA A 392 -2.04 6.58 -17.80
C ALA A 392 -0.51 6.65 -17.70
N LYS A 393 0.00 6.72 -16.46
CA LYS A 393 1.43 6.85 -16.13
C LYS A 393 1.96 5.68 -15.34
N GLU A 394 1.10 4.74 -15.00
CA GLU A 394 1.43 3.55 -14.23
C GLU A 394 1.16 2.31 -15.08
N LEU A 395 2.12 1.39 -15.08
CA LEU A 395 1.98 0.09 -15.71
C LEU A 395 2.45 -0.98 -14.73
N VAL A 396 1.56 -1.92 -14.43
CA VAL A 396 1.82 -3.03 -13.51
C VAL A 396 1.74 -4.33 -14.27
N PHE A 397 2.69 -5.22 -14.04
CA PHE A 397 2.70 -6.58 -14.55
C PHE A 397 2.60 -7.56 -13.39
N GLU A 398 1.71 -8.53 -13.47
CA GLU A 398 1.42 -9.42 -12.34
C GLU A 398 1.12 -10.85 -12.82
N ASP A 399 1.84 -11.83 -12.28
CA ASP A 399 1.48 -13.26 -12.40
C ASP A 399 1.09 -13.88 -11.05
N ILE A 400 1.17 -13.10 -9.96
CA ILE A 400 0.91 -13.55 -8.60
C ILE A 400 -0.58 -13.40 -8.35
N GLN A 401 -1.32 -14.49 -8.06
CA GLN A 401 -2.73 -14.34 -7.66
C GLN A 401 -2.82 -13.83 -6.21
N PHE A 402 -3.02 -12.52 -6.03
CA PHE A 402 -3.51 -11.98 -4.74
C PHE A 402 -5.00 -12.36 -4.49
N SER A 403 -5.75 -12.77 -5.52
CA SER A 403 -7.21 -12.93 -5.50
C SER A 403 -7.75 -14.24 -4.90
N PHE A 404 -6.96 -15.00 -4.14
CA PHE A 404 -7.45 -16.27 -3.55
C PHE A 404 -8.68 -16.04 -2.66
N PHE A 405 -8.73 -14.92 -1.93
CA PHE A 405 -9.86 -14.55 -1.10
C PHE A 405 -11.08 -14.08 -1.91
N ASP A 406 -10.88 -13.39 -3.03
CA ASP A 406 -11.98 -12.97 -3.91
C ASP A 406 -12.68 -14.16 -4.55
N ASP A 407 -11.89 -15.16 -4.98
CA ASP A 407 -12.43 -16.41 -5.50
C ASP A 407 -13.23 -17.13 -4.41
N LEU A 408 -12.76 -17.18 -3.16
CA LEU A 408 -13.52 -17.74 -2.04
C LEU A 408 -14.85 -17.03 -1.81
N VAL A 409 -14.85 -15.69 -1.79
CA VAL A 409 -16.08 -14.90 -1.60
C VAL A 409 -17.03 -15.15 -2.77
N THR A 410 -16.54 -15.17 -4.00
CA THR A 410 -17.35 -15.42 -5.19
C THR A 410 -17.94 -16.83 -5.17
N LEU A 411 -17.12 -17.84 -4.92
CA LEU A 411 -17.54 -19.24 -4.80
C LEU A 411 -18.59 -19.42 -3.71
N SER A 412 -18.49 -18.69 -2.59
CA SER A 412 -19.51 -18.75 -1.54
C SER A 412 -20.88 -18.23 -2.00
N LYS A 413 -20.91 -17.26 -2.91
CA LYS A 413 -22.14 -16.67 -3.48
C LYS A 413 -22.75 -17.55 -4.58
N VAL A 414 -21.93 -18.31 -5.30
CA VAL A 414 -22.37 -19.13 -6.45
C VAL A 414 -22.39 -20.64 -6.16
N ALA A 415 -22.25 -21.03 -4.88
CA ALA A 415 -22.11 -22.44 -4.48
C ALA A 415 -23.30 -23.33 -4.89
N ASP A 416 -24.47 -22.74 -5.15
CA ASP A 416 -25.68 -23.43 -5.58
C ASP A 416 -25.72 -23.73 -7.10
N ASP A 417 -24.80 -23.17 -7.89
CA ASP A 417 -24.74 -23.33 -9.34
C ASP A 417 -23.38 -23.91 -9.78
N PRO A 418 -23.31 -25.22 -10.11
CA PRO A 418 -22.10 -25.85 -10.61
C PRO A 418 -21.49 -25.14 -11.82
N LEU A 419 -22.31 -24.59 -12.73
CA LEU A 419 -21.82 -23.87 -13.90
C LEU A 419 -21.18 -22.54 -13.51
N ALA A 420 -21.77 -21.80 -12.57
CA ALA A 420 -21.17 -20.58 -12.05
C ALA A 420 -19.89 -20.85 -11.24
N ILE A 421 -19.83 -21.95 -10.49
CA ILE A 421 -18.58 -22.45 -9.88
C ILE A 421 -17.54 -22.68 -10.98
N GLY A 422 -17.90 -23.45 -12.02
CA GLY A 422 -17.04 -23.74 -13.15
C GLY A 422 -16.52 -22.48 -13.83
N LYS A 423 -17.39 -21.51 -14.13
CA LYS A 423 -17.01 -20.23 -14.75
C LYS A 423 -16.08 -19.38 -13.88
N THR A 424 -16.29 -19.37 -12.57
CA THR A 424 -15.40 -18.68 -11.62
C THR A 424 -13.99 -19.28 -11.66
N LEU A 425 -13.92 -20.58 -11.89
CA LEU A 425 -12.72 -21.38 -12.03
C LEU A 425 -12.20 -21.48 -13.47
N LEU A 426 -12.63 -20.63 -14.41
CA LEU A 426 -12.03 -20.58 -15.75
C LEU A 426 -10.85 -19.61 -15.87
N LYS A 427 -10.45 -19.00 -14.77
CA LYS A 427 -9.26 -18.14 -14.72
C LYS A 427 -8.00 -19.00 -14.92
N PRO A 428 -6.94 -18.47 -15.56
CA PRO A 428 -5.68 -19.17 -15.63
C PRO A 428 -5.15 -19.48 -14.21
N VAL A 429 -4.43 -20.59 -14.11
CA VAL A 429 -3.94 -21.12 -12.84
C VAL A 429 -2.51 -20.63 -12.62
N PRO A 430 -2.15 -20.14 -11.43
CA PRO A 430 -0.77 -19.74 -11.14
C PRO A 430 0.21 -20.87 -11.43
N VAL A 431 1.35 -20.55 -12.05
CA VAL A 431 2.38 -21.52 -12.42
C VAL A 431 2.85 -22.36 -11.23
N PRO A 432 3.09 -21.78 -10.03
CA PRO A 432 3.46 -22.57 -8.85
C PRO A 432 2.40 -23.60 -8.44
N TYR A 433 1.13 -23.33 -8.71
CA TYR A 433 0.06 -24.28 -8.46
C TYR A 433 0.08 -25.42 -9.50
N LEU A 434 0.32 -25.11 -10.78
CA LEU A 434 0.40 -26.11 -11.85
C LEU A 434 1.55 -27.11 -11.63
N ARG A 435 2.69 -26.64 -11.12
CA ARG A 435 3.85 -27.49 -10.82
C ARG A 435 3.61 -28.57 -9.77
N ARG A 436 2.72 -28.31 -8.80
CA ARG A 436 2.26 -29.33 -7.83
C ARG A 436 1.63 -30.54 -8.47
N TYR A 437 1.15 -30.38 -9.70
CA TYR A 437 0.56 -31.43 -10.52
C TYR A 437 1.53 -31.96 -11.58
N GLY A 438 2.81 -31.60 -11.51
CA GLY A 438 3.83 -31.98 -12.48
C GLY A 438 3.66 -31.32 -13.85
N LEU A 439 2.92 -30.22 -13.93
CA LEU A 439 2.67 -29.51 -15.18
C LEU A 439 3.69 -28.39 -15.37
N GLU A 440 4.32 -28.36 -16.53
CA GLU A 440 5.24 -27.30 -16.92
C GLU A 440 4.46 -26.16 -17.55
N CYS A 441 4.70 -24.94 -17.09
CA CYS A 441 4.10 -23.76 -17.71
C CYS A 441 5.04 -22.57 -17.51
N LYS A 442 5.18 -21.74 -18.54
CA LYS A 442 6.05 -20.57 -18.55
C LYS A 442 5.21 -19.31 -18.56
N VAL A 443 5.59 -18.36 -17.69
CA VAL A 443 5.01 -17.01 -17.70
C VAL A 443 5.58 -16.26 -18.92
N PRO A 444 4.78 -15.58 -19.75
CA PRO A 444 5.27 -14.86 -20.92
C PRO A 444 5.98 -13.55 -20.53
N LEU A 445 7.13 -13.64 -19.87
CA LEU A 445 7.89 -12.48 -19.37
C LEU A 445 8.48 -11.62 -20.50
N ASP A 446 8.71 -12.20 -21.68
CA ASP A 446 9.17 -11.52 -22.89
C ASP A 446 8.20 -10.42 -23.37
N ILE A 447 6.90 -10.57 -23.07
CA ILE A 447 5.90 -9.55 -23.39
C ILE A 447 6.15 -8.23 -22.65
N ILE A 448 6.78 -8.28 -21.47
CA ILE A 448 7.05 -7.11 -20.63
C ILE A 448 8.05 -6.21 -21.36
N VAL A 449 9.16 -6.80 -21.78
CA VAL A 449 10.24 -6.12 -22.50
C VAL A 449 9.74 -5.59 -23.84
N THR A 450 9.02 -6.43 -24.58
CA THR A 450 8.48 -6.08 -25.90
C THR A 450 7.48 -4.92 -25.79
N LEU A 451 6.56 -4.97 -24.82
CA LEU A 451 5.56 -3.93 -24.61
C LEU A 451 6.19 -2.62 -24.14
N LEU A 452 7.05 -2.65 -23.12
CA LEU A 452 7.70 -1.44 -22.61
C LEU A 452 8.59 -0.80 -23.69
N GLY A 453 9.30 -1.61 -24.49
CA GLY A 453 10.05 -1.15 -25.65
C GLY A 453 9.12 -0.50 -26.70
N ALA A 454 7.99 -1.11 -27.04
CA ALA A 454 7.04 -0.55 -27.99
C ALA A 454 6.41 0.77 -27.49
N LEU A 455 6.11 0.86 -26.19
CA LEU A 455 5.61 2.09 -25.55
C LEU A 455 6.64 3.23 -25.64
N GLY A 456 7.91 2.93 -25.36
CA GLY A 456 9.01 3.87 -25.50
C GLY A 456 9.16 4.37 -26.95
N GLY A 457 9.07 3.46 -27.91
CA GLY A 457 9.10 3.77 -29.34
C GLY A 457 7.92 4.64 -29.80
N ALA A 458 6.73 4.44 -29.23
CA ALA A 458 5.53 5.24 -29.51
C ALA A 458 5.50 6.60 -28.78
N GLY A 459 6.50 6.88 -27.93
CA GLY A 459 6.54 8.12 -27.14
C GLY A 459 5.55 8.17 -25.99
N VAL A 460 5.02 7.01 -25.55
CA VAL A 460 4.18 6.93 -24.35
C VAL A 460 5.07 7.24 -23.15
N VAL A 461 4.57 8.12 -22.28
CA VAL A 461 5.28 8.52 -21.08
C VAL A 461 4.72 7.76 -19.90
N LEU A 462 5.55 6.96 -19.24
CA LEU A 462 5.27 6.34 -17.95
C LEU A 462 6.06 7.05 -16.84
N LYS A 463 5.54 7.00 -15.62
CA LYS A 463 6.20 7.43 -14.39
C LYS A 463 6.49 6.26 -13.46
N HIS A 464 5.64 5.22 -13.49
CA HIS A 464 5.70 4.12 -12.54
C HIS A 464 5.59 2.80 -13.30
N VAL A 465 6.51 1.87 -13.03
CA VAL A 465 6.50 0.51 -13.58
C VAL A 465 6.68 -0.47 -12.44
N ALA A 466 5.75 -1.42 -12.32
CA ALA A 466 5.83 -2.50 -11.36
C ALA A 466 5.78 -3.88 -12.05
N LEU A 467 6.56 -4.83 -11.55
CA LEU A 467 6.54 -6.23 -11.95
C LEU A 467 6.49 -7.11 -10.70
N TYR A 468 5.41 -7.87 -10.56
CA TYR A 468 5.19 -8.86 -9.52
C TYR A 468 5.14 -10.25 -10.17
N SER A 469 6.19 -11.04 -9.96
CA SER A 469 6.33 -12.35 -10.58
C SER A 469 6.75 -13.44 -9.59
N GLU A 470 6.11 -14.61 -9.65
CA GLU A 470 6.55 -15.89 -9.08
C GLU A 470 7.36 -16.73 -10.11
N GLY A 471 7.69 -16.12 -11.26
CA GLY A 471 8.32 -16.74 -12.44
C GLY A 471 9.85 -16.66 -12.52
N ALA A 472 10.58 -16.87 -11.41
CA ALA A 472 12.04 -16.73 -11.39
C ALA A 472 12.82 -17.57 -12.44
N TYR A 473 12.26 -18.66 -12.96
CA TYR A 473 12.98 -19.63 -13.81
C TYR A 473 13.16 -19.21 -15.27
N ASN A 474 12.38 -18.26 -15.76
CA ASN A 474 12.53 -17.75 -17.11
C ASN A 474 12.81 -16.25 -17.11
N ALA A 475 13.40 -15.76 -16.02
CA ALA A 475 13.82 -14.38 -15.85
C ALA A 475 14.81 -13.90 -16.93
N ALA A 476 15.52 -14.81 -17.62
CA ALA A 476 16.31 -14.49 -18.80
C ALA A 476 15.50 -13.89 -19.96
N LEU A 477 14.18 -14.15 -20.04
CA LEU A 477 13.31 -13.50 -21.03
C LEU A 477 13.13 -11.99 -20.77
N LEU A 478 13.56 -11.50 -19.61
CA LEU A 478 13.62 -10.05 -19.33
C LEU A 478 14.83 -9.37 -19.98
N ALA A 479 15.81 -10.14 -20.47
CA ALA A 479 16.97 -9.61 -21.17
C ALA A 479 16.50 -8.88 -22.47
N PRO A 480 16.68 -7.55 -22.57
CA PRO A 480 16.25 -6.83 -23.74
C PRO A 480 17.21 -7.03 -24.91
N ASP A 481 16.66 -7.27 -26.11
CA ASP A 481 17.44 -7.14 -27.34
C ASP A 481 17.92 -5.68 -27.54
N PRO A 482 18.92 -5.41 -28.40
CA PRO A 482 19.46 -4.06 -28.58
C PRO A 482 18.44 -2.98 -28.96
N THR A 483 17.40 -3.34 -29.70
CA THR A 483 16.32 -2.43 -30.10
C THR A 483 15.39 -2.15 -28.93
N ALA A 484 14.97 -3.20 -28.22
CA ALA A 484 14.17 -3.09 -27.01
C ALA A 484 14.91 -2.28 -25.94
N HIS A 485 16.21 -2.53 -25.74
CA HIS A 485 17.06 -1.80 -24.79
C HIS A 485 17.06 -0.30 -25.10
N ARG A 486 17.30 0.07 -26.36
CA ARG A 486 17.27 1.49 -26.78
C ARG A 486 15.93 2.15 -26.47
N ASN A 487 14.82 1.46 -26.74
CA ASN A 487 13.49 2.02 -26.51
C ASN A 487 13.11 2.06 -25.02
N LEU A 488 13.55 1.08 -24.24
CA LEU A 488 13.42 1.08 -22.79
C LEU A 488 14.15 2.28 -22.17
N VAL A 489 15.36 2.59 -22.64
CA VAL A 489 16.09 3.80 -22.20
C VAL A 489 15.31 5.08 -22.54
N LEU A 490 14.62 5.13 -23.69
CA LEU A 490 13.76 6.28 -24.03
C LEU A 490 12.56 6.41 -23.09
N LEU A 491 11.92 5.29 -22.75
CA LEU A 491 10.83 5.22 -21.78
C LEU A 491 11.30 5.63 -20.37
N ALA A 492 12.49 5.14 -19.98
CA ALA A 492 13.08 5.31 -18.66
C ALA A 492 13.29 6.78 -18.28
N LYS A 493 13.57 7.66 -19.24
CA LYS A 493 13.88 9.10 -19.01
C LYS A 493 12.93 9.83 -18.06
N ARG A 494 11.68 9.40 -17.96
CA ARG A 494 10.63 10.01 -17.10
C ARG A 494 10.13 9.09 -15.99
N LEU A 495 10.68 7.89 -15.86
CA LEU A 495 10.37 6.99 -14.76
C LEU A 495 10.85 7.59 -13.44
N LYS A 496 9.95 7.54 -12.47
CA LYS A 496 10.13 7.97 -11.08
C LYS A 496 10.14 6.79 -10.13
N SER A 497 9.35 5.75 -10.41
CA SER A 497 9.25 4.58 -9.53
C SER A 497 9.39 3.29 -10.31
N ILE A 498 10.25 2.42 -9.79
CA ILE A 498 10.43 1.05 -10.29
C ILE A 498 10.19 0.12 -9.11
N CYS A 499 9.26 -0.82 -9.26
CA CYS A 499 9.03 -1.90 -8.30
C CYS A 499 9.21 -3.23 -9.01
N LEU A 500 10.15 -4.04 -8.54
CA LEU A 500 10.40 -5.37 -9.04
C LEU A 500 10.32 -6.35 -7.88
N LEU A 501 9.42 -7.31 -7.98
CA LEU A 501 9.23 -8.36 -7.00
C LEU A 501 9.26 -9.69 -7.74
N ILE A 502 10.32 -10.47 -7.53
CA ILE A 502 10.49 -11.80 -8.11
C ILE A 502 10.64 -12.82 -6.98
N LYS A 503 9.67 -13.72 -6.86
CA LYS A 503 9.64 -14.79 -5.84
C LYS A 503 10.08 -16.13 -6.39
N LYS A 504 10.62 -16.99 -5.51
CA LYS A 504 10.73 -18.43 -5.79
C LYS A 504 9.33 -19.02 -5.64
N PRO A 505 8.92 -19.97 -6.47
CA PRO A 505 7.91 -20.91 -6.04
C PRO A 505 8.45 -21.71 -4.88
N ARG A 506 7.57 -22.02 -3.94
CA ARG A 506 7.89 -22.74 -2.70
C ARG A 506 8.36 -24.20 -2.88
N GLU A 507 8.67 -24.65 -4.09
CA GLU A 507 8.98 -26.05 -4.39
C GLU A 507 10.46 -26.23 -4.77
N ASP A 508 11.03 -27.35 -4.31
CA ASP A 508 12.44 -27.79 -4.37
C ASP A 508 12.93 -28.04 -5.81
N SER A 509 12.81 -27.05 -6.69
CA SER A 509 13.51 -27.08 -7.96
C SER A 509 14.93 -26.58 -7.75
N ASP A 510 15.89 -27.47 -7.99
CA ASP A 510 17.33 -27.19 -8.03
C ASP A 510 17.74 -26.24 -9.18
N ALA A 511 16.79 -25.84 -10.04
CA ALA A 511 17.06 -24.94 -11.16
C ALA A 511 17.49 -23.57 -10.64
N GLN A 512 18.74 -23.20 -10.95
CA GLN A 512 19.26 -21.88 -10.65
C GLN A 512 18.57 -20.84 -11.56
N PRO A 513 17.97 -19.80 -11.00
CA PRO A 513 17.40 -18.70 -11.77
C PRO A 513 18.46 -17.93 -12.57
N GLU A 514 18.14 -17.62 -13.83
CA GLU A 514 18.99 -16.83 -14.73
C GLU A 514 18.84 -15.33 -14.44
N LEU A 515 19.60 -14.83 -13.45
CA LEU A 515 19.52 -13.44 -12.98
C LEU A 515 20.02 -12.39 -13.97
N GLU A 516 20.88 -12.77 -14.91
CA GLU A 516 21.49 -11.84 -15.87
C GLU A 516 20.42 -11.01 -16.61
N GLY A 517 19.31 -11.64 -17.02
CA GLY A 517 18.20 -10.95 -17.68
C GLY A 517 17.54 -9.89 -16.78
N VAL A 518 17.44 -10.14 -15.48
CA VAL A 518 16.91 -9.18 -14.50
C VAL A 518 17.83 -7.97 -14.37
N TYR A 519 19.14 -8.18 -14.26
CA TYR A 519 20.12 -7.09 -14.17
C TYR A 519 20.16 -6.25 -15.44
N GLN A 520 20.12 -6.88 -16.62
CA GLN A 520 20.07 -6.16 -17.91
C GLN A 520 18.78 -5.33 -18.03
N PHE A 521 17.65 -5.89 -17.62
CA PHE A 521 16.37 -5.21 -17.59
C PHE A 521 16.37 -4.00 -16.64
N LEU A 522 16.82 -4.20 -15.40
CA LEU A 522 16.94 -3.13 -14.40
C LEU A 522 17.90 -2.03 -14.88
N SER A 523 19.06 -2.41 -15.43
CA SER A 523 20.04 -1.47 -15.97
C SER A 523 19.43 -0.55 -17.03
N ALA A 524 18.62 -1.11 -17.95
CA ALA A 524 17.91 -0.35 -18.96
C ALA A 524 16.85 0.62 -18.37
N LEU A 525 16.06 0.15 -17.39
CA LEU A 525 15.03 0.98 -16.75
C LEU A 525 15.59 2.05 -15.82
N MET A 526 16.74 1.77 -15.19
CA MET A 526 17.37 2.65 -14.22
C MET A 526 18.21 3.76 -14.86
N ASP A 527 18.39 3.77 -16.19
CA ASP A 527 19.05 4.87 -16.92
C ASP A 527 18.16 6.13 -16.98
N THR A 528 17.92 6.70 -15.80
CA THR A 528 17.09 7.89 -15.60
C THR A 528 17.57 8.69 -14.40
N SER A 529 17.60 10.02 -14.56
CA SER A 529 17.87 10.95 -13.45
C SER A 529 16.61 11.33 -12.66
N SER A 530 15.45 10.83 -13.08
CA SER A 530 14.16 11.14 -12.46
C SER A 530 13.74 10.14 -11.37
N LEU A 531 14.55 9.11 -11.12
CA LEU A 531 14.23 8.04 -10.17
C LEU A 531 14.09 8.61 -8.74
N GLU A 532 12.92 8.40 -8.16
CA GLU A 532 12.52 8.79 -6.80
C GLU A 532 12.34 7.55 -5.91
N THR A 533 11.98 6.40 -6.49
CA THR A 533 11.66 5.17 -5.77
C THR A 533 12.23 3.96 -6.51
N LEU A 534 12.99 3.12 -5.80
CA LEU A 534 13.43 1.83 -6.30
C LEU A 534 13.13 0.74 -5.27
N VAL A 535 12.33 -0.24 -5.66
CA VAL A 535 12.06 -1.44 -4.87
C VAL A 535 12.45 -2.63 -5.69
N VAL A 536 13.40 -3.42 -5.20
CA VAL A 536 13.78 -4.68 -5.82
C VAL A 536 13.79 -5.75 -4.73
N PHE A 537 12.82 -6.63 -4.81
CA PHE A 537 12.68 -7.77 -3.93
C PHE A 537 12.91 -9.04 -4.74
N LEU A 538 14.04 -9.70 -4.47
CA LEU A 538 14.31 -11.03 -4.95
C LEU A 538 14.27 -11.96 -3.72
N ASP A 539 13.45 -13.00 -3.75
CA ASP A 539 13.21 -13.87 -2.58
C ASP A 539 14.49 -14.55 -2.07
N ASP A 540 14.90 -14.23 -0.83
CA ASP A 540 16.15 -14.67 -0.19
C ASP A 540 16.41 -16.18 -0.20
N THR A 541 15.37 -17.01 -0.29
CA THR A 541 15.52 -18.47 -0.37
C THR A 541 16.12 -18.95 -1.70
N LEU A 542 16.12 -18.11 -2.74
CA LEU A 542 16.74 -18.38 -4.04
C LEU A 542 18.26 -18.19 -3.99
N TRP A 543 18.75 -17.23 -3.21
CA TRP A 543 20.01 -16.55 -3.52
C TRP A 543 21.17 -16.92 -2.61
N ARG A 544 20.89 -17.57 -1.47
CA ARG A 544 21.94 -18.02 -0.54
C ARG A 544 22.93 -18.99 -1.19
N HIS A 545 22.51 -19.74 -2.21
CA HIS A 545 23.29 -20.81 -2.83
C HIS A 545 23.67 -20.57 -4.30
N SER A 546 23.30 -19.43 -4.91
CA SER A 546 23.73 -19.14 -6.27
C SER A 546 25.16 -18.61 -6.27
N PRO A 547 26.10 -19.23 -6.99
CA PRO A 547 27.42 -18.66 -7.19
C PRO A 547 27.31 -17.47 -8.18
N ASP A 548 28.01 -16.39 -7.81
CA ASP A 548 28.77 -15.49 -8.69
C ASP A 548 28.20 -14.12 -9.14
N HIS A 549 28.81 -13.08 -8.52
CA HIS A 549 29.34 -11.83 -9.09
C HIS A 549 28.42 -10.73 -9.66
N LEU A 550 27.13 -10.97 -9.90
CA LEU A 550 26.31 -9.91 -10.49
C LEU A 550 25.98 -8.83 -9.47
N SER A 551 26.62 -7.67 -9.64
CA SER A 551 26.39 -6.48 -8.84
C SER A 551 25.29 -5.60 -9.46
N LEU A 552 24.39 -5.07 -8.62
CA LEU A 552 23.48 -4.00 -9.00
C LEU A 552 24.17 -2.62 -9.07
N GLY A 553 25.37 -2.51 -8.49
CA GLY A 553 26.13 -1.27 -8.35
C GLY A 553 26.30 -0.49 -9.66
N PRO A 554 26.65 -1.10 -10.80
CA PRO A 554 26.77 -0.39 -12.08
C PRO A 554 25.45 0.28 -12.51
N ALA A 555 24.31 -0.38 -12.31
CA ALA A 555 23.00 0.19 -12.62
C ALA A 555 22.65 1.35 -11.67
N LEU A 556 22.92 1.19 -10.37
CA LEU A 556 22.70 2.23 -9.36
C LEU A 556 23.56 3.48 -9.63
N ASN A 557 24.83 3.28 -9.97
CA ASN A 557 25.82 4.34 -10.20
C ASN A 557 25.85 4.89 -11.64
N SER A 558 25.03 4.36 -12.54
CA SER A 558 24.93 4.87 -13.93
C SER A 558 24.57 6.36 -14.04
N ARG A 559 23.91 6.92 -13.02
CA ARG A 559 23.48 8.32 -12.92
C ARG A 559 23.55 8.79 -11.48
N GLU A 560 23.68 10.10 -11.27
CA GLU A 560 23.50 10.71 -9.95
C GLU A 560 22.05 10.53 -9.46
N ARG A 561 21.88 10.06 -8.21
CA ARG A 561 20.57 9.71 -7.62
C ARG A 561 20.02 10.76 -6.65
N LYS A 562 20.23 12.04 -6.94
CA LYS A 562 19.81 13.18 -6.08
C LYS A 562 18.31 13.26 -5.76
N ARG A 563 17.47 12.60 -6.57
CA ARG A 563 16.01 12.56 -6.38
C ARG A 563 15.51 11.31 -5.68
N LEU A 564 16.37 10.31 -5.48
CA LEU A 564 15.99 9.06 -4.87
C LEU A 564 15.63 9.31 -3.40
N LYS A 565 14.40 8.98 -3.05
CA LYS A 565 13.84 9.12 -1.71
C LYS A 565 13.64 7.78 -1.02
N TYR A 566 13.43 6.72 -1.79
CA TYR A 566 13.16 5.39 -1.26
C TYR A 566 13.93 4.32 -2.03
N LEU A 567 14.69 3.51 -1.31
CA LEU A 567 15.49 2.42 -1.84
C LEU A 567 15.29 1.15 -1.00
N ALA A 568 14.49 0.23 -1.49
CA ALA A 568 14.29 -1.08 -0.88
C ALA A 568 14.97 -2.17 -1.72
N LEU A 569 15.90 -2.89 -1.11
CA LEU A 569 16.67 -3.96 -1.77
C LEU A 569 16.57 -5.24 -0.93
N THR A 570 16.16 -6.33 -1.57
CA THR A 570 16.13 -7.65 -0.94
C THR A 570 16.70 -8.73 -1.85
N GLY A 571 17.57 -9.57 -1.29
CA GLY A 571 18.18 -10.71 -1.99
C GLY A 571 19.10 -10.31 -3.15
N LEU A 572 19.76 -9.15 -3.05
CA LEU A 572 20.61 -8.57 -4.09
C LEU A 572 22.07 -8.50 -3.67
N SER A 573 22.96 -8.43 -4.66
CA SER A 573 24.40 -8.29 -4.45
C SER A 573 24.92 -6.93 -4.94
N ILE A 574 25.87 -6.35 -4.20
CA ILE A 574 26.54 -5.09 -4.56
C ILE A 574 27.99 -5.10 -4.05
N HIS A 575 28.92 -4.40 -4.71
CA HIS A 575 30.24 -4.17 -4.13
C HIS A 575 30.21 -3.01 -3.12
N GLY A 576 31.03 -3.08 -2.06
CA GLY A 576 31.03 -2.07 -0.99
C GLY A 576 31.44 -0.67 -1.47
N ASP A 577 32.38 -0.59 -2.43
CA ASP A 577 32.79 0.66 -3.07
C ASP A 577 31.67 1.26 -3.94
N GLU A 578 30.94 0.44 -4.68
CA GLU A 578 29.77 0.85 -5.45
C GLU A 578 28.63 1.36 -4.56
N LEU A 579 28.36 0.69 -3.43
CA LEU A 579 27.40 1.15 -2.44
C LEU A 579 27.81 2.52 -1.88
N THR A 580 29.07 2.65 -1.48
CA THR A 580 29.63 3.90 -0.94
C THR A 580 29.58 5.02 -1.97
N GLN A 581 29.91 4.73 -3.23
CA GLN A 581 29.83 5.68 -4.34
C GLN A 581 28.40 6.19 -4.52
N MET A 582 27.40 5.30 -4.52
CA MET A 582 25.99 5.68 -4.65
C MET A 582 25.57 6.60 -3.50
N LEU A 583 25.93 6.22 -2.27
CA LEU A 583 25.61 6.96 -1.05
C LEU A 583 26.33 8.31 -0.93
N SER A 584 27.48 8.48 -1.59
CA SER A 584 28.23 9.74 -1.59
C SER A 584 27.45 10.92 -2.20
N SER A 585 26.40 10.63 -2.98
CA SER A 585 25.51 11.65 -3.55
C SER A 585 24.50 12.22 -2.54
N PHE A 586 24.43 11.67 -1.33
CA PHE A 586 23.56 12.11 -0.24
C PHE A 586 24.38 12.74 0.89
N GLU A 587 23.98 13.95 1.30
CA GLU A 587 24.63 14.67 2.40
C GLU A 587 24.22 14.09 3.75
N PRO A 588 25.17 13.84 4.67
CA PRO A 588 24.85 13.49 6.04
C PRO A 588 24.12 14.63 6.77
N CYS A 589 23.09 14.29 7.51
CA CYS A 589 22.33 15.21 8.35
C CYS A 589 22.81 15.13 9.81
N TYR A 590 23.99 15.70 10.09
CA TYR A 590 24.49 15.85 11.47
C TYR A 590 24.09 17.22 12.02
N GLY A 591 23.01 17.31 12.79
CA GLY A 591 22.58 18.58 13.39
C GLY A 591 21.33 18.49 14.26
N THR A 592 21.23 19.42 15.23
CA THR A 592 20.10 19.60 16.16
C THR A 592 18.98 20.49 15.60
N GLY A 593 19.12 20.99 14.37
CA GLY A 593 18.14 21.85 13.71
C GLY A 593 16.96 21.04 13.16
N ALA A 594 15.75 21.38 13.58
CA ALA A 594 14.50 20.65 13.33
C ALA A 594 13.98 20.66 11.86
N SER A 595 14.81 20.92 10.83
CA SER A 595 14.29 21.28 9.51
C SER A 595 14.90 20.59 8.27
N ALA A 596 15.75 19.59 8.41
CA ALA A 596 16.14 18.75 7.27
C ALA A 596 16.15 17.29 7.71
N ASP A 597 15.03 16.61 7.50
CA ASP A 597 15.07 15.15 7.54
C ASP A 597 15.93 14.65 6.37
N PRO A 598 16.78 13.63 6.59
CA PRO A 598 17.54 13.00 5.52
C PRO A 598 16.59 12.53 4.42
N VAL A 599 17.00 12.71 3.17
CA VAL A 599 16.11 12.56 2.02
C VAL A 599 15.87 11.09 1.66
N LEU A 600 16.73 10.17 2.12
CA LEU A 600 16.72 8.77 1.70
C LEU A 600 16.20 7.84 2.81
N GLN A 601 15.06 7.20 2.54
CA GLN A 601 14.62 6.01 3.26
C GLN A 601 15.19 4.77 2.58
N ILE A 602 15.77 3.86 3.35
CA ILE A 602 16.25 2.57 2.85
C ILE A 602 15.55 1.41 3.54
N ASP A 603 15.33 0.32 2.83
CA ASP A 603 14.91 -0.96 3.40
C ASP A 603 15.79 -2.06 2.83
N PHE A 604 16.88 -2.37 3.52
CA PHE A 604 17.83 -3.39 3.12
C PHE A 604 17.55 -4.67 3.89
N ASN A 605 17.26 -5.75 3.17
CA ASN A 605 17.06 -7.06 3.76
C ASN A 605 17.88 -8.08 2.97
N SER A 606 18.77 -8.84 3.62
CA SER A 606 19.58 -9.85 2.91
C SER A 606 20.32 -9.32 1.68
N VAL A 607 20.84 -8.09 1.80
CA VAL A 607 21.76 -7.52 0.80
C VAL A 607 23.14 -8.14 1.03
N ARG A 608 23.78 -8.59 -0.04
CA ARG A 608 25.11 -9.20 -0.02
C ARG A 608 26.18 -8.23 -0.52
N LEU A 609 27.24 -8.02 0.26
CA LEU A 609 28.46 -7.40 -0.22
C LEU A 609 29.36 -8.43 -0.91
N LEU A 610 29.66 -8.20 -2.20
CA LEU A 610 30.58 -9.02 -2.97
C LEU A 610 32.05 -8.70 -2.66
N SER A 611 32.32 -7.49 -2.20
CA SER A 611 33.62 -7.02 -1.71
C SER A 611 33.42 -5.90 -0.67
N GLY A 612 34.44 -5.68 0.15
CA GLY A 612 34.39 -4.71 1.25
C GLY A 612 33.76 -5.28 2.52
N LEU A 613 33.63 -4.43 3.53
CA LEU A 613 33.02 -4.75 4.83
C LEU A 613 31.75 -3.95 5.02
N TRP A 614 30.73 -4.55 5.63
CA TRP A 614 29.54 -3.88 6.10
C TRP A 614 29.82 -2.82 7.14
N ALA A 615 30.90 -2.90 7.93
CA ALA A 615 31.26 -1.77 8.80
C ALA A 615 31.47 -0.48 7.99
N ASP A 616 32.18 -0.54 6.87
CA ASP A 616 32.36 0.60 5.96
C ASP A 616 31.03 1.02 5.33
N GLY A 617 30.21 0.05 4.92
CA GLY A 617 28.87 0.31 4.37
C GLY A 617 27.92 0.98 5.37
N LEU A 618 27.96 0.59 6.64
CA LEU A 618 27.17 1.20 7.72
C LEU A 618 27.67 2.61 8.01
N GLU A 619 28.98 2.85 8.00
CA GLU A 619 29.55 4.20 8.13
C GLU A 619 29.12 5.10 6.95
N ALA A 620 29.07 4.54 5.73
CA ALA A 620 28.54 5.25 4.58
C ALA A 620 27.04 5.58 4.71
N LEU A 621 26.26 4.78 5.44
CA LEU A 621 24.84 5.04 5.69
C LEU A 621 24.58 5.98 6.88
N HIS A 622 25.50 6.04 7.84
CA HIS A 622 25.35 6.75 9.10
C HIS A 622 24.97 8.23 8.89
N GLY A 623 23.82 8.64 9.45
CA GLY A 623 23.32 10.00 9.36
C GLY A 623 22.78 10.42 7.98
N ARG A 624 22.72 9.52 7.00
CA ARG A 624 22.19 9.80 5.64
C ARG A 624 20.78 9.25 5.42
N VAL A 625 20.21 8.51 6.38
CA VAL A 625 18.94 7.80 6.20
C VAL A 625 17.84 8.25 7.17
N THR A 626 16.58 8.12 6.75
CA THR A 626 15.41 8.46 7.58
C THR A 626 15.24 7.58 8.83
N SER A 627 14.46 8.04 9.81
CA SER A 627 14.09 7.26 10.99
C SER A 627 13.28 5.99 10.69
N ASN A 628 12.69 5.91 9.50
CA ASN A 628 11.91 4.76 9.03
C ASN A 628 12.77 3.70 8.33
N SER A 629 14.07 3.94 8.15
CA SER A 629 14.94 3.06 7.37
C SER A 629 15.26 1.76 8.10
N THR A 630 15.13 0.61 7.43
CA THR A 630 15.39 -0.70 8.01
C THR A 630 16.62 -1.38 7.38
N PHE A 631 17.34 -2.14 8.21
CA PHE A 631 18.51 -2.91 7.81
C PHE A 631 18.52 -4.27 8.52
N ALA A 632 18.38 -5.35 7.73
CA ALA A 632 18.19 -6.70 8.24
C ALA A 632 19.01 -7.75 7.47
N TYR A 633 19.47 -8.76 8.19
CA TYR A 633 20.10 -9.98 7.67
C TYR A 633 21.19 -9.78 6.59
N PRO A 634 22.15 -8.84 6.73
CA PRO A 634 23.18 -8.62 5.71
C PRO A 634 24.03 -9.88 5.46
N GLU A 635 24.58 -9.97 4.26
CA GLU A 635 25.57 -11.00 3.90
C GLU A 635 26.86 -10.33 3.43
N GLY A 636 28.02 -10.89 3.79
CA GLY A 636 29.32 -10.28 3.49
C GLY A 636 30.47 -11.10 4.05
N ALA A 637 31.71 -10.67 3.83
CA ALA A 637 32.90 -11.42 4.21
C ALA A 637 33.00 -11.65 5.74
N GLU A 638 32.57 -10.69 6.56
CA GLU A 638 32.63 -10.76 8.01
C GLU A 638 31.42 -11.45 8.66
N CYS A 639 30.28 -11.53 7.96
CA CYS A 639 29.01 -12.01 8.53
C CYS A 639 29.07 -13.48 9.02
N PRO A 640 29.70 -14.42 8.29
CA PRO A 640 29.85 -15.82 8.75
C PRO A 640 30.65 -15.98 10.05
N PHE A 641 31.44 -14.98 10.46
CA PHE A 641 32.27 -15.02 11.66
C PHE A 641 31.56 -14.47 12.89
N ILE A 642 30.36 -13.91 12.73
CA ILE A 642 29.54 -13.41 13.83
C ILE A 642 28.75 -14.59 14.42
N PRO A 643 28.83 -14.85 15.74
CA PRO A 643 27.99 -15.84 16.38
C PRO A 643 26.50 -15.55 16.10
N GLU A 644 25.71 -16.59 15.80
CA GLU A 644 24.32 -16.48 15.35
C GLU A 644 23.44 -15.67 16.33
N ASP A 645 23.64 -15.85 17.64
CA ASP A 645 22.94 -15.10 18.69
C ASP A 645 23.27 -13.60 18.67
N VAL A 646 24.54 -13.26 18.42
CA VAL A 646 25.01 -11.88 18.28
C VAL A 646 24.49 -11.29 16.96
N PHE A 647 24.53 -12.06 15.87
CA PHE A 647 24.04 -11.64 14.56
C PHE A 647 22.55 -11.28 14.62
N HIS A 648 21.71 -12.17 15.19
CA HIS A 648 20.29 -11.87 15.39
C HIS A 648 20.09 -10.65 16.29
N LYS A 649 20.87 -10.49 17.35
CA LYS A 649 20.74 -9.30 18.20
C LYS A 649 21.12 -7.99 17.48
N LEU A 650 22.07 -8.04 16.55
CA LEU A 650 22.52 -6.88 15.78
C LEU A 650 21.57 -6.51 14.64
N PHE A 651 20.98 -7.51 13.96
CA PHE A 651 20.27 -7.32 12.69
C PHE A 651 18.81 -7.78 12.67
N SER A 652 18.28 -8.38 13.75
CA SER A 652 16.88 -8.82 13.78
C SER A 652 15.94 -7.62 13.80
N THR A 653 15.03 -7.59 12.84
CA THR A 653 13.89 -6.68 12.80
C THR A 653 12.79 -7.22 13.70
N ASP A 654 12.90 -6.99 15.01
CA ASP A 654 11.71 -7.04 15.85
C ASP A 654 10.81 -5.88 15.41
N PRO A 655 9.57 -6.12 14.94
CA PRO A 655 8.67 -5.05 14.53
C PRO A 655 8.34 -4.05 15.66
N SER A 656 8.68 -4.37 16.91
CA SER A 656 8.47 -3.51 18.07
C SER A 656 9.64 -2.61 18.45
N ALA A 657 10.87 -2.88 17.97
CA ALA A 657 12.04 -2.08 18.33
C ALA A 657 13.14 -2.11 17.25
N PRO A 658 13.75 -0.96 16.92
CA PRO A 658 14.85 -0.91 15.96
C PRO A 658 16.08 -1.66 16.47
N SER A 659 16.71 -2.41 15.57
CA SER A 659 17.96 -3.13 15.86
C SER A 659 19.07 -2.14 16.26
N PRO A 660 20.16 -2.60 16.92
CA PRO A 660 21.32 -1.75 17.17
C PRO A 660 21.87 -1.09 15.90
N VAL A 661 21.82 -1.80 14.77
CA VAL A 661 22.27 -1.30 13.46
C VAL A 661 21.30 -0.27 12.89
N ASP A 662 20.00 -0.53 12.97
CA ASP A 662 18.97 0.46 12.62
C ASP A 662 19.16 1.75 13.42
N ARG A 663 19.38 1.63 14.73
CA ARG A 663 19.62 2.78 15.61
C ARG A 663 20.87 3.54 15.20
N TYR A 664 21.95 2.84 14.85
CA TYR A 664 23.21 3.45 14.41
C TYR A 664 23.03 4.22 13.09
N ILE A 665 22.47 3.61 12.04
CA ILE A 665 22.31 4.30 10.74
C ILE A 665 21.35 5.50 10.84
N ARG A 666 20.35 5.43 11.73
CA ARG A 666 19.39 6.50 12.01
C ARG A 666 19.96 7.57 12.95
N ASP A 667 21.07 7.32 13.64
CA ASP A 667 21.66 8.29 14.56
C ASP A 667 22.25 9.47 13.78
N ARG A 668 22.16 10.65 14.39
CA ARG A 668 22.67 11.92 13.84
C ARG A 668 23.92 12.39 14.58
N ARG A 669 24.48 11.55 15.45
CA ARG A 669 25.68 11.84 16.22
C ARG A 669 26.89 11.20 15.57
N PRO A 670 27.87 11.99 15.10
CA PRO A 670 29.06 11.43 14.45
C PRO A 670 29.93 10.58 15.41
N GLU A 671 29.74 10.69 16.73
CA GLU A 671 30.50 9.95 17.74
C GLU A 671 29.88 8.61 18.15
N THR A 672 28.72 8.24 17.58
CA THR A 672 28.10 6.95 17.89
C THR A 672 28.99 5.83 17.34
N PRO A 673 29.43 4.87 18.18
CA PRO A 673 30.34 3.82 17.74
C PRO A 673 29.63 2.86 16.79
N ASN A 674 30.32 2.42 15.74
CA ASN A 674 29.78 1.48 14.80
C ASN A 674 29.58 0.12 15.50
N PRO A 675 28.37 -0.46 15.49
CA PRO A 675 28.09 -1.72 16.17
C PRO A 675 28.91 -2.90 15.62
N MET A 676 29.50 -2.77 14.43
CA MET A 676 30.36 -3.78 13.80
C MET A 676 31.83 -3.70 14.22
N ASP A 677 32.31 -2.59 14.79
CA ASP A 677 33.74 -2.43 15.15
C ASP A 677 34.20 -3.48 16.17
N GLY A 678 33.35 -3.79 17.15
CA GLY A 678 33.62 -4.81 18.16
C GLY A 678 33.64 -6.24 17.62
N VAL A 679 33.04 -6.46 16.44
CA VAL A 679 33.04 -7.73 15.72
C VAL A 679 34.30 -7.85 14.87
N ILE A 680 34.66 -6.79 14.14
CA ILE A 680 35.85 -6.75 13.29
C ILE A 680 37.14 -6.92 14.11
N ALA A 681 37.21 -6.39 15.33
CA ALA A 681 38.40 -6.59 16.19
C ALA A 681 38.67 -8.08 16.54
N ARG A 682 37.74 -8.99 16.24
CA ARG A 682 37.87 -10.45 16.43
C ARG A 682 38.11 -11.20 15.11
N TYR A 683 37.95 -10.52 13.97
CA TYR A 683 38.25 -10.98 12.62
C TYR A 683 39.71 -10.65 12.28
#